data_AF-A0A8X6PF80-F1
#
_entry.id   AF-A0A8X6PF80-F1
#
_cell.length_a   1.000
_cell.length_b   1.000
_cell.length_c   1.000
_cell.angle_alpha   90.00
_cell.angle_beta   90.00
_cell.angle_gamma   90.00
#
_symmetry.space_group_name_H-M   'P 1'
#
loop_
_entity.id
_entity.type
_entity.pdbx_description
1 polymer ?
#
loop_
_entity_poly.entity_id
_entity_poly.type
_entity_poly.pdbx_seq_one_letter_code
_entity_poly.pdbx_strand_id
1 'polypeptide(L)'
;MREKFVASWDLEKENHQHGSTQSLQDEHRKYAEDSEKRAQRLRQLLESAEAERRNLAAQLEEERRKVEELEFRIEEECIGKDDLEMEREKERQKIMELERRLNQEVRKNEMISRGASPDSILKDESKRLNEEIKTVRDKLRESEAKIKELQAQKQTPPPVSSLSQSSSLKSDELRKKEEALLQAQLSLDNKKREIQNLLDRIAELEKELQKSKSRQSKQLDTIDDLNVKLQKFESRCSNFEEELHSSKEKTLEIERRLRASTEQVSHLEAEKKRLEEQLVSPESTSKEQALLSRLADRERDVSKWRKEAETARAEADKFREEKEKMRKEMEEKMRTLNDEHREECRREKKKAMESEEANSSKIREMENLLSHVRVELESARVEAEARLNRQEARLQEAELRSDNIDRMREQISRLQAERELLRVEKDETWKRLQISEQSRTRWESEANRASEEVNLLKSQVQHLRTEFTTHREDLIKKLAETKFDVEAVQELHTQIEEQRRVLEEMQNRLKHTEGERDQLQSALSTSQHSQTQVENGLRQDVETLKRRLEQAESVNDSLKRSYEAAQLLIEEKTASQKQSLQIQNAKMNDTERSTLENKIVDLQVELAALKNGKMDPDQTNEQLKNEKEALEQQVNFMNSVIVDMQHKNDDLRNRLDILETEVIFDGQLQLGLPQHRATTRLYCDICSVFDIHDTEDCPKQRNVRRTPSYSSQESEF
;
A
#
# COMPACT_ATOMS: atom_id res chain seq x y z
N MET A 1 103.72 109.06 -41.97
CA MET A 1 103.55 107.90 -41.05
C MET A 1 102.26 108.01 -40.24
N ARG A 2 102.05 109.07 -39.43
CA ARG A 2 100.87 109.18 -38.55
C ARG A 2 99.51 108.90 -39.23
N GLU A 3 99.26 109.44 -40.42
CA GLU A 3 97.99 109.23 -41.15
C GLU A 3 97.70 107.76 -41.42
N LYS A 4 98.72 106.96 -41.80
CA LYS A 4 98.56 105.51 -42.00
C LYS A 4 98.22 104.76 -40.72
N PHE A 5 98.66 105.27 -39.56
CA PHE A 5 98.38 104.65 -38.26
C PHE A 5 96.95 104.99 -37.77
N VAL A 6 96.53 106.25 -37.96
CA VAL A 6 95.14 106.68 -37.67
C VAL A 6 94.15 105.91 -38.55
N ALA A 7 94.36 105.92 -39.87
CA ALA A 7 93.49 105.21 -40.81
C ALA A 7 93.40 103.69 -40.53
N SER A 8 94.49 103.06 -40.10
CA SER A 8 94.49 101.65 -39.69
C SER A 8 93.65 101.40 -38.44
N TRP A 9 93.73 102.30 -37.45
CA TRP A 9 93.05 102.13 -36.16
C TRP A 9 91.54 102.44 -36.25
N ASP A 10 91.16 103.43 -37.06
CA ASP A 10 89.76 103.69 -37.38
C ASP A 10 89.15 102.51 -38.16
N LEU A 11 89.87 101.92 -39.13
CA LEU A 11 89.46 100.69 -39.82
C LEU A 11 89.31 99.48 -38.90
N GLU A 12 90.22 99.27 -37.94
CA GLU A 12 90.11 98.18 -36.95
C GLU A 12 88.86 98.36 -36.07
N LYS A 13 88.61 99.60 -35.62
CA LYS A 13 87.46 99.95 -34.79
C LYS A 13 86.13 99.84 -35.53
N GLU A 14 86.06 100.32 -36.77
CA GLU A 14 84.88 100.12 -37.62
C GLU A 14 84.64 98.63 -37.87
N ASN A 15 85.66 97.83 -38.17
CA ASN A 15 85.53 96.39 -38.33
C ASN A 15 85.04 95.69 -37.05
N HIS A 16 85.49 96.12 -35.86
CA HIS A 16 84.99 95.56 -34.59
C HIS A 16 83.52 95.95 -34.31
N GLN A 17 83.10 97.19 -34.60
CA GLN A 17 81.70 97.58 -34.45
C GLN A 17 80.78 96.90 -35.48
N HIS A 18 81.23 96.73 -36.73
CA HIS A 18 80.50 95.96 -37.73
C HIS A 18 80.42 94.48 -37.36
N GLY A 19 81.52 93.86 -36.92
CA GLY A 19 81.51 92.45 -36.48
C GLY A 19 80.60 92.20 -35.27
N SER A 20 80.59 93.10 -34.28
CA SER A 20 79.70 92.99 -33.12
C SER A 20 78.22 93.17 -33.48
N THR A 21 77.89 94.13 -34.36
CA THR A 21 76.50 94.34 -34.82
C THR A 21 76.03 93.22 -35.74
N GLN A 22 76.90 92.68 -36.61
CA GLN A 22 76.61 91.50 -37.43
C GLN A 22 76.36 90.25 -36.56
N SER A 23 77.15 90.02 -35.50
CA SER A 23 76.94 88.89 -34.58
C SER A 23 75.56 88.95 -33.92
N LEU A 24 75.16 90.13 -33.42
CA LEU A 24 73.83 90.33 -32.84
C LEU A 24 72.70 90.17 -33.87
N GLN A 25 72.90 90.67 -35.10
CA GLN A 25 71.93 90.48 -36.20
C GLN A 25 71.77 88.99 -36.59
N ASP A 26 72.87 88.24 -36.63
CA ASP A 26 72.84 86.79 -36.87
C ASP A 26 72.18 86.02 -35.71
N GLU A 27 72.39 86.42 -34.46
CA GLU A 27 71.71 85.83 -33.29
C GLU A 27 70.21 86.13 -33.28
N HIS A 28 69.80 87.38 -33.53
CA HIS A 28 68.40 87.74 -33.68
C HIS A 28 67.75 87.01 -34.87
N ARG A 29 68.43 86.85 -36.02
CA ARG A 29 67.91 86.07 -37.15
C ARG A 29 67.73 84.60 -36.78
N LYS A 30 68.73 83.97 -36.13
CA LYS A 30 68.61 82.58 -35.64
C LYS A 30 67.44 82.42 -34.66
N TYR A 31 67.25 83.34 -33.72
CA TYR A 31 66.13 83.30 -32.79
C TYR A 31 64.78 83.44 -33.51
N ALA A 32 64.68 84.36 -34.47
CA ALA A 32 63.47 84.57 -35.27
C ALA A 32 63.14 83.30 -36.08
N GLU A 33 64.10 82.77 -36.85
CA GLU A 33 63.95 81.52 -37.59
C GLU A 33 63.52 80.35 -36.69
N ASP A 34 64.13 80.19 -35.51
CA ASP A 34 63.80 79.09 -34.60
C ASP A 34 62.45 79.30 -33.90
N SER A 35 62.03 80.55 -33.69
CA SER A 35 60.67 80.88 -33.26
C SER A 35 59.63 80.53 -34.33
N GLU A 36 59.95 80.77 -35.60
CA GLU A 36 59.09 80.42 -36.72
C GLU A 36 59.02 78.89 -36.89
N LYS A 37 60.15 78.19 -36.87
CA LYS A 37 60.21 76.71 -36.86
C LYS A 37 59.42 76.12 -35.68
N ARG A 38 59.38 76.78 -34.51
CA ARG A 38 58.50 76.38 -33.38
C ARG A 38 57.02 76.62 -33.71
N ALA A 39 56.67 77.80 -34.23
CA ALA A 39 55.29 78.13 -34.61
C ALA A 39 54.74 77.22 -35.72
N GLN A 40 55.54 76.91 -36.75
CA GLN A 40 55.18 75.99 -37.83
C GLN A 40 54.88 74.58 -37.31
N ARG A 41 55.73 74.03 -36.42
CA ARG A 41 55.49 72.73 -35.76
C ARG A 41 54.21 72.72 -34.91
N LEU A 42 53.93 73.80 -34.17
CA LEU A 42 52.69 73.92 -33.40
C LEU A 42 51.44 74.00 -34.30
N ARG A 43 51.52 74.68 -35.45
CA ARG A 43 50.43 74.69 -36.45
C ARG A 43 50.18 73.29 -37.03
N GLN A 44 51.24 72.56 -37.41
CA GLN A 44 51.14 71.19 -37.92
C GLN A 44 50.51 70.23 -36.90
N LEU A 45 50.91 70.31 -35.63
CA LEU A 45 50.31 69.50 -34.56
C LEU A 45 48.83 69.84 -34.32
N LEU A 46 48.46 71.12 -34.37
CA LEU A 46 47.07 71.55 -34.25
C LEU A 46 46.22 71.08 -35.45
N GLU A 47 46.75 71.18 -36.67
CA GLU A 47 46.08 70.70 -37.88
C GLU A 47 45.88 69.17 -37.88
N SER A 48 46.86 68.40 -37.39
CA SER A 48 46.72 66.94 -37.17
C SER A 48 45.64 66.63 -36.14
N ALA A 49 45.70 67.27 -34.96
CA ALA A 49 44.71 67.07 -33.90
C ALA A 49 43.29 67.47 -34.32
N GLU A 50 43.15 68.50 -35.16
CA GLU A 50 41.86 68.83 -35.75
C GLU A 50 41.40 67.81 -36.81
N ALA A 51 42.30 67.25 -37.62
CA ALA A 51 41.97 66.21 -38.58
C ALA A 51 41.54 64.90 -37.87
N GLU A 52 42.25 64.51 -36.81
CA GLU A 52 41.87 63.42 -35.92
C GLU A 52 40.49 63.68 -35.28
N ARG A 53 40.25 64.87 -34.74
CA ARG A 53 38.93 65.28 -34.22
C ARG A 53 37.82 65.18 -35.29
N ARG A 54 38.08 65.62 -36.52
CA ARG A 54 37.12 65.55 -37.64
C ARG A 54 36.82 64.09 -38.01
N ASN A 55 37.83 63.23 -38.06
CA ASN A 55 37.68 61.80 -38.36
C ASN A 55 36.92 61.07 -37.24
N LEU A 56 37.25 61.32 -35.97
CA LEU A 56 36.55 60.73 -34.82
C LEU A 56 35.09 61.20 -34.73
N ALA A 57 34.79 62.46 -35.07
CA ALA A 57 33.42 62.96 -35.14
C ALA A 57 32.62 62.27 -36.27
N ALA A 58 33.22 62.05 -37.44
CA ALA A 58 32.60 61.32 -38.54
C ALA A 58 32.35 59.83 -38.19
N GLN A 59 33.29 59.18 -37.49
CA GLN A 59 33.10 57.82 -36.97
C GLN A 59 31.97 57.75 -35.93
N LEU A 60 31.89 58.72 -35.01
CA LEU A 60 30.81 58.77 -34.01
C LEU A 60 29.43 58.95 -34.65
N GLU A 61 29.32 59.75 -35.70
CA GLU A 61 28.09 59.94 -36.48
C GLU A 61 27.70 58.67 -37.26
N GLU A 62 28.66 57.95 -37.82
CA GLU A 62 28.44 56.68 -38.53
C GLU A 62 28.00 55.56 -37.57
N GLU A 63 28.62 55.44 -36.39
CA GLU A 63 28.17 54.48 -35.37
C GLU A 63 26.80 54.83 -34.77
N ARG A 64 26.44 56.12 -34.66
CA ARG A 64 25.08 56.55 -34.28
C ARG A 64 24.03 56.04 -35.27
N ARG A 65 24.27 56.20 -36.57
CA ARG A 65 23.35 55.72 -37.62
C ARG A 65 23.19 54.21 -37.62
N LYS A 66 24.25 53.46 -37.31
CA LYS A 66 24.18 52.00 -37.15
C LYS A 66 23.34 51.60 -35.94
N VAL A 67 23.42 52.35 -34.84
CA VAL A 67 22.54 52.14 -33.67
C VAL A 67 21.09 52.43 -34.05
N GLU A 68 20.81 53.58 -34.68
CA GLU A 68 19.46 53.95 -35.14
C GLU A 68 18.88 52.93 -36.15
N GLU A 69 19.69 52.39 -37.06
CA GLU A 69 19.27 51.34 -38.01
C GLU A 69 19.00 50.00 -37.29
N LEU A 70 19.83 49.62 -36.30
CA LEU A 70 19.61 48.41 -35.51
C LEU A 70 18.38 48.53 -34.60
N GLU A 71 18.15 49.70 -34.00
CA GLU A 71 16.95 50.01 -33.21
C GLU A 71 15.69 49.88 -34.09
N PHE A 72 15.67 50.47 -35.28
CA PHE A 72 14.56 50.34 -36.23
C PHE A 72 14.28 48.89 -36.64
N ARG A 73 15.32 48.10 -36.95
CA ARG A 73 15.16 46.66 -37.27
C ARG A 73 14.63 45.85 -36.09
N ILE A 74 15.05 46.16 -34.87
CA ILE A 74 14.55 45.50 -33.65
C ILE A 74 13.07 45.86 -33.43
N GLU A 75 12.66 47.10 -33.64
CA GLU A 75 11.25 47.50 -33.60
C GLU A 75 10.41 46.77 -34.68
N GLU A 76 10.90 46.68 -35.92
CA GLU A 76 10.23 45.94 -37.01
C GLU A 76 10.08 44.44 -36.69
N GLU A 77 11.14 43.79 -36.19
CA GLU A 77 11.08 42.38 -35.77
C GLU A 77 10.16 42.17 -34.55
N CYS A 78 10.09 43.13 -33.62
CA CYS A 78 9.18 43.04 -32.47
C CYS A 78 7.70 43.15 -32.87
N ILE A 79 7.37 44.08 -33.78
CA ILE A 79 6.01 44.20 -34.32
C ILE A 79 5.60 42.91 -35.03
N GLY A 80 6.45 42.38 -35.91
CA GLY A 80 6.18 41.12 -36.62
C GLY A 80 6.07 39.91 -35.68
N LYS A 81 6.84 39.90 -34.59
CA LYS A 81 6.80 38.84 -33.57
C LYS A 81 5.46 38.80 -32.82
N ASP A 82 4.93 39.95 -32.40
CA ASP A 82 3.69 40.02 -31.62
C ASP A 82 2.48 39.53 -32.43
N ASP A 83 2.39 39.89 -33.72
CA ASP A 83 1.38 39.33 -34.64
C ASP A 83 1.54 37.81 -34.83
N LEU A 84 2.78 37.31 -34.96
CA LEU A 84 3.08 35.88 -35.05
C LEU A 84 2.89 35.10 -33.74
N GLU A 85 2.87 35.76 -32.58
CA GLU A 85 2.45 35.15 -31.31
C GLU A 85 0.92 35.16 -31.17
N MET A 86 0.26 36.23 -31.62
CA MET A 86 -1.20 36.31 -31.64
C MET A 86 -1.84 35.26 -32.57
N GLU A 87 -1.32 35.07 -33.79
CA GLU A 87 -1.87 34.06 -34.72
C GLU A 87 -1.59 32.63 -34.24
N ARG A 88 -0.41 32.38 -33.68
CA ARG A 88 -0.04 31.08 -33.08
C ARG A 88 -0.92 30.71 -31.89
N GLU A 89 -1.40 31.69 -31.12
CA GLU A 89 -2.36 31.47 -30.04
C GLU A 89 -3.79 31.23 -30.58
N LYS A 90 -4.21 31.90 -31.66
CA LYS A 90 -5.47 31.54 -32.38
C LYS A 90 -5.39 30.11 -32.90
N GLU A 91 -4.26 29.70 -33.48
CA GLU A 91 -4.03 28.32 -33.92
C GLU A 91 -4.05 27.33 -32.75
N ARG A 92 -3.39 27.65 -31.61
CA ARG A 92 -3.48 26.81 -30.40
C ARG A 92 -4.93 26.61 -29.96
N GLN A 93 -5.71 27.68 -29.86
CA GLN A 93 -7.11 27.60 -29.44
C GLN A 93 -7.96 26.77 -30.43
N LYS A 94 -7.70 26.92 -31.73
CA LYS A 94 -8.33 26.13 -32.80
C LYS A 94 -7.96 24.65 -32.73
N ILE A 95 -6.69 24.33 -32.44
CA ILE A 95 -6.22 22.96 -32.19
C ILE A 95 -6.92 22.38 -30.96
N MET A 96 -6.93 23.08 -29.82
CA MET A 96 -7.59 22.62 -28.60
C MET A 96 -9.10 22.40 -28.79
N GLU A 97 -9.78 23.20 -29.62
CA GLU A 97 -11.17 22.92 -29.98
C GLU A 97 -11.29 21.68 -30.88
N LEU A 98 -10.45 21.52 -31.90
CA LEU A 98 -10.48 20.35 -32.78
C LEU A 98 -10.18 19.06 -32.01
N GLU A 99 -9.23 19.07 -31.08
CA GLU A 99 -8.93 17.98 -30.16
C GLU A 99 -10.13 17.67 -29.25
N ARG A 100 -10.80 18.70 -28.71
CA ARG A 100 -12.03 18.53 -27.90
C ARG A 100 -13.14 17.86 -28.71
N ARG A 101 -13.37 18.30 -29.95
CA ARG A 101 -14.38 17.72 -30.87
C ARG A 101 -14.01 16.29 -31.25
N LEU A 102 -12.74 16.02 -31.58
CA LEU A 102 -12.24 14.68 -31.90
C LEU A 102 -12.41 13.71 -30.72
N ASN A 103 -12.08 14.13 -29.50
CA ASN A 103 -12.29 13.34 -28.29
C ASN A 103 -13.77 13.07 -27.97
N GLN A 104 -14.69 13.96 -28.38
CA GLN A 104 -16.13 13.73 -28.27
C GLN A 104 -16.58 12.65 -29.28
N GLU A 105 -16.17 12.75 -30.54
CA GLU A 105 -16.55 11.78 -31.58
C GLU A 105 -15.87 10.40 -31.43
N VAL A 106 -14.63 10.34 -30.96
CA VAL A 106 -13.97 9.06 -30.60
C VAL A 106 -14.78 8.34 -29.53
N ARG A 107 -15.20 9.03 -28.46
CA ARG A 107 -16.00 8.42 -27.38
C ARG A 107 -17.40 8.00 -27.83
N LYS A 108 -18.03 8.72 -28.75
CA LYS A 108 -19.28 8.28 -29.39
C LYS A 108 -19.07 6.99 -30.18
N ASN A 109 -18.02 6.92 -30.99
CA ASN A 109 -17.68 5.71 -31.73
C ASN A 109 -17.31 4.53 -30.80
N GLU A 110 -16.64 4.75 -29.67
CA GLU A 110 -16.42 3.73 -28.64
C GLU A 110 -17.74 3.22 -28.03
N MET A 111 -18.69 4.10 -27.74
CA MET A 111 -20.02 3.71 -27.22
C MET A 111 -20.81 2.90 -28.26
N ILE A 112 -20.86 3.37 -29.52
CA ILE A 112 -21.52 2.66 -30.64
C ILE A 112 -20.89 1.28 -30.84
N SER A 113 -19.54 1.20 -30.82
CA SER A 113 -18.80 -0.07 -30.97
C SER A 113 -19.04 -1.06 -29.82
N ARG A 114 -19.52 -0.60 -28.67
CA ARG A 114 -19.95 -1.43 -27.53
C ARG A 114 -21.45 -1.76 -27.55
N GLY A 115 -22.15 -1.47 -28.65
CA GLY A 115 -23.58 -1.76 -28.81
C GLY A 115 -24.53 -0.76 -28.14
N ALA A 116 -24.07 0.44 -27.82
CA ALA A 116 -24.91 1.47 -27.20
C ALA A 116 -26.01 1.96 -28.16
N SER A 117 -27.27 1.92 -27.70
CA SER A 117 -28.41 2.50 -28.43
C SER A 117 -28.30 4.04 -28.50
N PRO A 118 -28.77 4.71 -29.58
CA PRO A 118 -28.76 6.18 -29.69
C PRO A 118 -29.33 6.90 -28.46
N ASP A 119 -30.42 6.40 -27.87
CA ASP A 119 -31.01 6.95 -26.64
C ASP A 119 -30.04 6.94 -25.46
N SER A 120 -29.20 5.91 -25.35
CA SER A 120 -28.21 5.82 -24.27
C SER A 120 -27.04 6.80 -24.47
N ILE A 121 -26.65 7.06 -25.72
CA ILE A 121 -25.63 8.05 -26.07
C ILE A 121 -26.16 9.46 -25.79
N LEU A 122 -27.37 9.78 -26.27
CA LEU A 122 -28.04 11.06 -25.99
C LEU A 122 -28.24 11.30 -24.48
N LYS A 123 -28.52 10.24 -23.71
CA LYS A 123 -28.69 10.34 -22.25
C LYS A 123 -27.38 10.63 -21.52
N ASP A 124 -26.24 10.09 -21.98
CA ASP A 124 -24.92 10.41 -21.43
C ASP A 124 -24.39 11.76 -21.93
N GLU A 125 -24.66 12.15 -23.17
CA GLU A 125 -24.34 13.49 -23.69
C GLU A 125 -25.16 14.57 -22.95
N SER A 126 -26.43 14.29 -22.62
CA SER A 126 -27.28 15.16 -21.79
C SER A 126 -26.82 15.25 -20.32
N LYS A 127 -26.30 14.16 -19.73
CA LYS A 127 -25.63 14.22 -18.41
C LYS A 127 -24.39 15.12 -18.47
N ARG A 128 -23.52 14.90 -19.45
CA ARG A 128 -22.28 15.69 -19.65
C ARG A 128 -22.58 17.17 -19.82
N LEU A 129 -23.57 17.52 -20.65
CA LEU A 129 -24.00 18.91 -20.80
C LEU A 129 -24.55 19.49 -19.49
N ASN A 130 -25.27 18.71 -18.67
CA ASN A 130 -25.69 19.17 -17.33
C ASN A 130 -24.50 19.34 -16.36
N GLU A 131 -23.44 18.54 -16.48
CA GLU A 131 -22.21 18.65 -15.68
C GLU A 131 -21.31 19.81 -16.14
N GLU A 132 -21.20 20.05 -17.45
CA GLU A 132 -20.54 21.23 -18.02
C GLU A 132 -21.31 22.51 -17.66
N ILE A 133 -22.64 22.54 -17.82
CA ILE A 133 -23.46 23.67 -17.38
C ILE A 133 -23.39 23.84 -15.85
N LYS A 134 -23.32 22.76 -15.06
CA LYS A 134 -23.10 22.86 -13.61
C LYS A 134 -21.75 23.48 -13.28
N THR A 135 -20.65 22.98 -13.85
CA THR A 135 -19.31 23.52 -13.60
C THR A 135 -19.13 24.94 -14.14
N VAL A 136 -19.84 25.33 -15.21
CA VAL A 136 -19.91 26.74 -15.66
C VAL A 136 -20.72 27.60 -14.69
N ARG A 137 -21.87 27.14 -14.17
CA ARG A 137 -22.61 27.86 -13.09
C ARG A 137 -21.78 27.99 -11.82
N ASP A 138 -21.04 26.95 -11.44
CA ASP A 138 -20.22 26.95 -10.22
C ASP A 138 -18.98 27.85 -10.39
N LYS A 139 -18.35 27.89 -11.58
CA LYS A 139 -17.31 28.90 -11.93
C LYS A 139 -17.87 30.33 -11.99
N LEU A 140 -19.08 30.52 -12.52
CA LEU A 140 -19.74 31.82 -12.53
C LEU A 140 -19.98 32.30 -11.09
N ARG A 141 -20.54 31.44 -10.23
CA ARG A 141 -20.68 31.69 -8.79
C ARG A 141 -19.36 31.95 -8.09
N GLU A 142 -18.28 31.26 -8.47
CA GLU A 142 -16.94 31.52 -7.92
C GLU A 142 -16.41 32.90 -8.35
N SER A 143 -16.74 33.36 -9.57
CA SER A 143 -16.40 34.72 -10.05
C SER A 143 -17.27 35.79 -9.38
N GLU A 144 -18.57 35.55 -9.20
CA GLU A 144 -19.48 36.42 -8.44
C GLU A 144 -19.08 36.50 -6.96
N ALA A 145 -18.63 35.39 -6.37
CA ALA A 145 -18.08 35.31 -5.03
C ALA A 145 -16.79 36.12 -4.93
N LYS A 146 -15.85 36.00 -5.87
CA LYS A 146 -14.63 36.82 -5.91
C LYS A 146 -14.92 38.31 -6.12
N ILE A 147 -15.93 38.68 -6.90
CA ILE A 147 -16.37 40.07 -7.03
C ILE A 147 -16.92 40.59 -5.69
N LYS A 148 -17.74 39.79 -4.99
CA LYS A 148 -18.19 40.12 -3.62
C LYS A 148 -17.05 40.14 -2.59
N GLU A 149 -16.05 39.28 -2.74
CA GLU A 149 -14.88 39.19 -1.86
C GLU A 149 -13.96 40.39 -2.05
N LEU A 150 -13.72 40.83 -3.29
CA LEU A 150 -13.01 42.08 -3.62
C LEU A 150 -13.79 43.33 -3.15
N GLN A 151 -15.12 43.28 -3.11
CA GLN A 151 -15.96 44.31 -2.49
C GLN A 151 -15.84 44.29 -0.95
N ALA A 152 -15.82 43.10 -0.34
CA ALA A 152 -15.70 42.92 1.12
C ALA A 152 -14.29 43.24 1.65
N GLN A 153 -13.22 42.92 0.91
CA GLN A 153 -11.83 43.27 1.25
C GLN A 153 -11.58 44.79 1.30
N LYS A 154 -12.53 45.59 0.79
CA LYS A 154 -12.53 47.06 0.96
C LYS A 154 -13.08 47.52 2.32
N GLN A 155 -13.59 46.62 3.16
CA GLN A 155 -14.15 46.89 4.49
C GLN A 155 -13.79 45.81 5.54
N THR A 156 -12.58 45.95 6.10
CA THR A 156 -12.05 45.28 7.32
C THR A 156 -11.72 43.77 7.25
N PRO A 157 -10.75 43.27 8.06
CA PRO A 157 -10.11 41.96 7.83
C PRO A 157 -10.58 40.82 8.77
N PRO A 158 -10.71 39.58 8.26
CA PRO A 158 -10.78 38.36 9.08
C PRO A 158 -9.63 37.34 8.78
N PRO A 159 -9.40 36.33 9.66
CA PRO A 159 -8.19 35.50 9.61
C PRO A 159 -8.31 34.10 8.97
N VAL A 160 -7.19 33.66 8.39
CA VAL A 160 -6.58 32.31 8.39
C VAL A 160 -7.47 31.08 8.68
N SER A 161 -7.57 30.14 7.72
CA SER A 161 -7.54 28.67 7.98
C SER A 161 -7.57 27.75 6.75
N SER A 162 -8.12 28.18 5.60
CA SER A 162 -8.46 27.28 4.47
C SER A 162 -7.47 27.24 3.29
N LEU A 163 -6.28 27.85 3.40
CA LEU A 163 -5.41 28.15 2.25
C LEU A 163 -4.68 26.94 1.62
N SER A 164 -4.28 25.95 2.41
CA SER A 164 -3.03 25.16 2.23
C SER A 164 -2.84 24.29 0.97
N GLN A 165 -3.81 24.19 0.05
CA GLN A 165 -3.65 23.48 -1.23
C GLN A 165 -3.88 24.37 -2.46
N SER A 166 -4.80 25.34 -2.39
CA SER A 166 -4.89 26.38 -3.43
C SER A 166 -3.75 27.42 -3.30
N SER A 167 -3.13 27.49 -2.13
CA SER A 167 -1.98 28.36 -1.86
C SER A 167 -0.66 27.84 -2.41
N SER A 168 -0.44 26.55 -2.67
CA SER A 168 0.88 26.07 -3.13
C SER A 168 1.14 26.46 -4.58
N LEU A 169 0.25 26.09 -5.51
CA LEU A 169 0.39 26.47 -6.93
C LEU A 169 0.36 28.00 -7.12
N LYS A 170 -0.47 28.71 -6.35
CA LYS A 170 -0.46 30.18 -6.33
C LYS A 170 0.79 30.76 -5.66
N SER A 171 1.36 30.12 -4.65
CA SER A 171 2.63 30.49 -4.04
C SER A 171 3.76 30.32 -5.03
N ASP A 172 3.76 29.28 -5.86
CA ASP A 172 4.84 29.06 -6.83
C ASP A 172 4.73 30.00 -8.04
N GLU A 173 3.52 30.40 -8.45
CA GLU A 173 3.32 31.49 -9.41
C GLU A 173 3.59 32.89 -8.82
N LEU A 174 3.20 33.14 -7.55
CA LEU A 174 3.53 34.38 -6.84
C LEU A 174 5.02 34.50 -6.65
N ARG A 175 5.70 33.47 -6.13
CA ARG A 175 7.16 33.42 -5.99
C ARG A 175 7.87 33.71 -7.30
N LYS A 176 7.49 33.05 -8.41
CA LYS A 176 8.10 33.35 -9.72
C LYS A 176 7.87 34.80 -10.17
N LYS A 177 6.70 35.38 -9.85
CA LYS A 177 6.40 36.79 -10.15
C LYS A 177 7.09 37.77 -9.18
N GLU A 178 7.28 37.39 -7.92
CA GLU A 178 7.99 38.13 -6.87
C GLU A 178 9.51 38.09 -7.11
N GLU A 179 10.07 36.94 -7.52
CA GLU A 179 11.45 36.75 -7.97
C GLU A 179 11.70 37.58 -9.23
N ALA A 180 10.81 37.52 -10.23
CA ALA A 180 10.91 38.36 -11.42
C ALA A 180 10.76 39.86 -11.09
N LEU A 181 9.87 40.25 -10.18
CA LEU A 181 9.75 41.62 -9.69
C LEU A 181 11.01 42.06 -8.96
N LEU A 182 11.58 41.23 -8.09
CA LEU A 182 12.79 41.52 -7.34
C LEU A 182 14.00 41.63 -8.28
N GLN A 183 14.08 40.79 -9.31
CA GLN A 183 15.12 40.84 -10.33
C GLN A 183 14.98 42.08 -11.22
N ALA A 184 13.75 42.47 -11.59
CA ALA A 184 13.47 43.74 -12.28
C ALA A 184 13.76 44.96 -11.40
N GLN A 185 13.43 44.91 -10.11
CA GLN A 185 13.72 45.94 -9.11
C GLN A 185 15.22 46.12 -8.92
N LEU A 186 15.98 45.01 -8.77
CA LEU A 186 17.44 45.02 -8.68
C LEU A 186 18.10 45.52 -9.96
N SER A 187 17.56 45.18 -11.14
CA SER A 187 18.00 45.72 -12.42
C SER A 187 17.75 47.23 -12.52
N LEU A 188 16.56 47.68 -12.14
CA LEU A 188 16.18 49.10 -12.10
C LEU A 188 17.05 49.89 -11.10
N ASP A 189 17.34 49.33 -9.92
CA ASP A 189 18.17 49.97 -8.91
C ASP A 189 19.68 49.91 -9.25
N ASN A 190 20.12 48.92 -10.03
CA ASN A 190 21.42 48.96 -10.70
C ASN A 190 21.48 50.11 -11.72
N LYS A 191 20.47 50.24 -12.59
CA LYS A 191 20.41 51.32 -13.59
C LYS A 191 20.27 52.71 -12.98
N LYS A 192 19.54 52.88 -11.86
CA LYS A 192 19.54 54.13 -11.08
C LYS A 192 20.94 54.46 -10.54
N ARG A 193 21.69 53.47 -10.02
CA ARG A 193 23.07 53.67 -9.56
C ARG A 193 24.03 53.99 -10.71
N GLU A 194 23.90 53.35 -11.87
CA GLU A 194 24.66 53.72 -13.07
C GLU A 194 24.36 55.17 -13.50
N ILE A 195 23.09 55.57 -13.56
CA ILE A 195 22.68 56.94 -13.90
C ILE A 195 23.21 57.94 -12.87
N GLN A 196 23.13 57.66 -11.57
CA GLN A 196 23.68 58.54 -10.54
C GLN A 196 25.20 58.68 -10.67
N ASN A 197 25.93 57.58 -10.85
CA ASN A 197 27.38 57.61 -11.08
C ASN A 197 27.75 58.44 -12.32
N LEU A 198 26.95 58.40 -13.38
CA LEU A 198 27.14 59.22 -14.59
C LEU A 198 26.84 60.71 -14.32
N LEU A 199 25.79 61.03 -13.57
CA LEU A 199 25.47 62.41 -13.17
C LEU A 199 26.57 63.00 -12.27
N ASP A 200 27.04 62.24 -11.28
CA ASP A 200 28.15 62.65 -10.40
C ASP A 200 29.44 62.84 -11.20
N ARG A 201 29.70 61.97 -12.20
CA ARG A 201 30.85 62.11 -13.10
C ARG A 201 30.74 63.34 -14.00
N ILE A 202 29.56 63.67 -14.50
CA ILE A 202 29.31 64.91 -15.27
C ILE A 202 29.56 66.13 -14.38
N ALA A 203 29.03 66.15 -13.15
CA ALA A 203 29.23 67.26 -12.21
C ALA A 203 30.72 67.47 -11.84
N GLU A 204 31.50 66.39 -11.68
CA GLU A 204 32.95 66.50 -11.47
C GLU A 204 33.67 67.04 -12.73
N LEU A 205 33.27 66.62 -13.94
CA LEU A 205 33.82 67.14 -15.21
C LEU A 205 33.47 68.62 -15.44
N GLU A 206 32.25 69.08 -15.11
CA GLU A 206 31.87 70.50 -15.15
C GLU A 206 32.71 71.34 -14.18
N LYS A 207 32.94 70.82 -12.98
CA LYS A 207 33.78 71.40 -11.92
C LYS A 207 35.27 71.43 -12.32
N GLU A 208 35.76 70.44 -13.06
CA GLU A 208 37.09 70.47 -13.70
C GLU A 208 37.17 71.48 -14.85
N LEU A 209 36.16 71.55 -15.72
CA LEU A 209 36.07 72.53 -16.80
C LEU A 209 36.03 73.97 -16.25
N GLN A 210 35.28 74.22 -15.17
CA GLN A 210 35.20 75.54 -14.54
C GLN A 210 36.52 75.92 -13.84
N LYS A 211 37.21 74.97 -13.18
CA LYS A 211 38.59 75.18 -12.71
C LYS A 211 39.52 75.54 -13.89
N SER A 212 39.40 74.85 -15.02
CA SER A 212 40.21 75.11 -16.22
C SER A 212 39.97 76.51 -16.79
N LYS A 213 38.71 76.91 -16.99
CA LYS A 213 38.33 78.28 -17.39
C LYS A 213 38.89 79.34 -16.42
N SER A 214 38.83 79.09 -15.11
CA SER A 214 39.38 80.02 -14.11
C SER A 214 40.91 80.15 -14.15
N ARG A 215 41.62 79.09 -14.58
CA ARG A 215 43.08 79.14 -14.84
C ARG A 215 43.38 79.91 -16.12
N GLN A 216 42.62 79.65 -17.19
CA GLN A 216 42.78 80.32 -18.48
C GLN A 216 42.54 81.84 -18.36
N SER A 217 41.52 82.27 -17.61
CA SER A 217 41.29 83.70 -17.31
C SER A 217 42.54 84.33 -16.66
N LYS A 218 43.05 83.72 -15.59
CA LYS A 218 44.26 84.22 -14.90
C LYS A 218 45.50 84.24 -15.77
N GLN A 219 45.61 83.34 -16.74
CA GLN A 219 46.69 83.35 -17.73
C GLN A 219 46.54 84.52 -18.71
N LEU A 220 45.32 84.85 -19.16
CA LEU A 220 45.05 86.05 -19.96
C LEU A 220 45.33 87.32 -19.16
N ASP A 221 44.82 87.42 -17.93
CA ASP A 221 45.09 88.55 -17.01
C ASP A 221 46.61 88.78 -16.86
N THR A 222 47.39 87.69 -16.72
CA THR A 222 48.86 87.76 -16.62
C THR A 222 49.54 88.19 -17.93
N ILE A 223 49.00 87.79 -19.08
CA ILE A 223 49.52 88.18 -20.41
C ILE A 223 49.28 89.68 -20.64
N ASP A 224 48.10 90.20 -20.31
CA ASP A 224 47.80 91.63 -20.44
C ASP A 224 48.64 92.49 -19.48
N ASP A 225 48.85 92.01 -18.25
CA ASP A 225 49.73 92.65 -17.27
C ASP A 225 51.21 92.65 -17.72
N LEU A 226 51.64 91.66 -18.51
CA LEU A 226 52.96 91.62 -19.17
C LEU A 226 53.02 92.54 -20.40
N ASN A 227 51.98 92.59 -21.22
CA ASN A 227 51.89 93.50 -22.37
C ASN A 227 51.96 94.97 -21.92
N VAL A 228 51.25 95.33 -20.86
CA VAL A 228 51.28 96.68 -20.25
C VAL A 228 52.66 97.01 -19.66
N LYS A 229 53.41 96.02 -19.14
CA LYS A 229 54.80 96.20 -18.71
C LYS A 229 55.73 96.40 -19.90
N LEU A 230 55.60 95.59 -20.96
CA LEU A 230 56.40 95.69 -22.17
C LEU A 230 56.26 97.08 -22.81
N GLN A 231 55.03 97.56 -23.02
CA GLN A 231 54.77 98.89 -23.56
C GLN A 231 55.40 100.02 -22.73
N LYS A 232 55.44 99.87 -21.40
CA LYS A 232 56.12 100.82 -20.49
C LYS A 232 57.65 100.75 -20.57
N PHE A 233 58.23 99.61 -20.93
CA PHE A 233 59.66 99.51 -21.23
C PHE A 233 59.99 100.11 -22.60
N GLU A 234 59.21 99.81 -23.64
CA GLU A 234 59.36 100.37 -24.99
C GLU A 234 59.34 101.90 -24.97
N SER A 235 58.35 102.51 -24.31
CA SER A 235 58.28 103.97 -24.17
C SER A 235 59.46 104.57 -23.40
N ARG A 236 60.02 103.85 -22.42
CA ARG A 236 61.23 104.31 -21.69
C ARG A 236 62.48 104.23 -22.56
N CYS A 237 62.61 103.19 -23.40
CA CYS A 237 63.70 103.09 -24.37
C CYS A 237 63.66 104.24 -25.37
N SER A 238 62.49 104.55 -25.96
CA SER A 238 62.31 105.69 -26.87
C SER A 238 62.80 107.01 -26.25
N ASN A 239 62.37 107.31 -25.01
CA ASN A 239 62.77 108.54 -24.32
C ASN A 239 64.29 108.62 -24.10
N PHE A 240 64.95 107.51 -23.74
CA PHE A 240 66.41 107.48 -23.57
C PHE A 240 67.17 107.62 -24.89
N GLU A 241 66.62 107.13 -26.00
CA GLU A 241 67.19 107.33 -27.34
C GLU A 241 67.12 108.79 -27.79
N GLU A 242 66.02 109.48 -27.51
CA GLU A 242 65.85 110.93 -27.75
C GLU A 242 66.82 111.77 -26.90
N GLU A 243 66.93 111.49 -25.59
CA GLU A 243 67.90 112.15 -24.70
C GLU A 243 69.35 111.96 -25.19
N LEU A 244 69.69 110.74 -25.61
CA LEU A 244 71.01 110.41 -26.15
C LEU A 244 71.28 111.13 -27.48
N HIS A 245 70.28 111.30 -28.34
CA HIS A 245 70.42 112.06 -29.60
C HIS A 245 70.69 113.54 -29.32
N SER A 246 69.90 114.16 -28.45
CA SER A 246 70.09 115.56 -28.04
C SER A 246 71.46 115.81 -27.40
N SER A 247 71.97 114.86 -26.61
CA SER A 247 73.29 114.92 -26.00
C SER A 247 74.44 114.84 -27.02
N LYS A 248 74.30 113.98 -28.05
CA LYS A 248 75.25 113.88 -29.18
C LYS A 248 75.31 115.19 -29.98
N GLU A 249 74.16 115.78 -30.30
CA GLU A 249 74.08 117.04 -31.05
C GLU A 249 74.77 118.20 -30.31
N LYS A 250 74.50 118.36 -29.01
CA LYS A 250 75.15 119.36 -28.14
C LYS A 250 76.68 119.15 -28.10
N THR A 251 77.13 117.90 -28.04
CA THR A 251 78.56 117.55 -28.08
C THR A 251 79.20 117.98 -29.41
N LEU A 252 78.56 117.66 -30.54
CA LEU A 252 79.06 118.02 -31.88
C LEU A 252 79.14 119.55 -32.08
N GLU A 253 78.20 120.32 -31.54
CA GLU A 253 78.23 121.78 -31.63
C GLU A 253 79.37 122.39 -30.81
N ILE A 254 79.61 121.89 -29.59
CA ILE A 254 80.77 122.30 -28.78
C ILE A 254 82.08 121.96 -29.51
N GLU A 255 82.17 120.80 -30.15
CA GLU A 255 83.35 120.43 -30.95
C GLU A 255 83.57 121.34 -32.16
N ARG A 256 82.52 121.76 -32.89
CA ARG A 256 82.64 122.73 -34.00
C ARG A 256 83.19 124.06 -33.51
N ARG A 257 82.61 124.60 -32.43
CA ARG A 257 83.02 125.87 -31.83
C ARG A 257 84.47 125.84 -31.32
N LEU A 258 84.92 124.73 -30.74
CA LEU A 258 86.29 124.56 -30.28
C LEU A 258 87.30 124.50 -31.45
N ARG A 259 86.97 123.79 -32.54
CA ARG A 259 87.80 123.74 -33.76
C ARG A 259 87.98 125.12 -34.38
N ALA A 260 86.89 125.87 -34.58
CA ALA A 260 86.94 127.22 -35.14
C ALA A 260 87.80 128.18 -34.29
N SER A 261 87.74 128.08 -32.96
CA SER A 261 88.58 128.88 -32.06
C SER A 261 90.07 128.50 -32.14
N THR A 262 90.40 127.21 -32.22
CA THR A 262 91.80 126.76 -32.39
C THR A 262 92.40 127.14 -33.74
N GLU A 263 91.60 127.14 -34.81
CA GLU A 263 92.01 127.64 -36.14
C GLU A 263 92.28 129.15 -36.12
N GLN A 264 91.42 129.94 -35.45
CA GLN A 264 91.65 131.39 -35.27
C GLN A 264 92.93 131.70 -34.48
N VAL A 265 93.19 130.98 -33.38
CA VAL A 265 94.44 131.11 -32.61
C VAL A 265 95.65 130.79 -33.49
N SER A 266 95.60 129.69 -34.26
CA SER A 266 96.71 129.30 -35.15
C SER A 266 96.99 130.35 -36.24
N HIS A 267 95.94 130.92 -36.85
CA HIS A 267 96.08 132.02 -37.82
C HIS A 267 96.76 133.25 -37.19
N LEU A 268 96.33 133.64 -35.99
CA LEU A 268 96.88 134.80 -35.28
C LEU A 268 98.33 134.61 -34.83
N GLU A 269 98.72 133.40 -34.43
CA GLU A 269 100.13 133.09 -34.13
C GLU A 269 101.01 133.11 -35.38
N ALA A 270 100.51 132.62 -36.52
CA ALA A 270 101.21 132.73 -37.80
C ALA A 270 101.37 134.19 -38.27
N GLU A 271 100.34 135.02 -38.09
CA GLU A 271 100.41 136.46 -38.40
C GLU A 271 101.36 137.21 -37.44
N LYS A 272 101.38 136.85 -36.14
CA LYS A 272 102.35 137.39 -35.17
C LYS A 272 103.78 137.11 -35.62
N LYS A 273 104.10 135.85 -35.95
CA LYS A 273 105.44 135.44 -36.39
C LYS A 273 105.89 136.17 -37.66
N ARG A 274 104.98 136.37 -38.62
CA ARG A 274 105.26 137.16 -39.83
C ARG A 274 105.59 138.63 -39.51
N LEU A 275 104.96 139.22 -38.49
CA LEU A 275 105.26 140.60 -38.07
C LEU A 275 106.59 140.69 -37.30
N GLU A 276 106.92 139.68 -36.49
CA GLU A 276 108.23 139.56 -35.84
C GLU A 276 109.36 139.46 -36.88
N GLU A 277 109.20 138.60 -37.90
CA GLU A 277 110.14 138.48 -39.02
C GLU A 277 110.31 139.79 -39.81
N GLN A 278 109.27 140.63 -39.88
CA GLN A 278 109.33 141.95 -40.55
C GLN A 278 110.07 143.03 -39.74
N LEU A 279 110.24 142.89 -38.42
CA LEU A 279 111.06 143.84 -37.63
C LEU A 279 112.57 143.59 -37.74
N VAL A 280 113.01 142.44 -38.26
CA VAL A 280 114.45 142.12 -38.38
C VAL A 280 115.09 142.80 -39.61
N SER A 281 114.32 143.56 -40.40
CA SER A 281 114.81 144.30 -41.57
C SER A 281 115.36 145.68 -41.20
N PRO A 282 116.68 145.95 -41.38
CA PRO A 282 117.32 147.14 -40.82
C PRO A 282 117.26 148.37 -41.75
N GLU A 283 116.11 149.08 -41.79
CA GLU A 283 116.07 150.41 -42.44
C GLU A 283 114.95 151.34 -41.92
N SER A 284 115.31 152.58 -41.60
CA SER A 284 114.46 153.72 -41.17
C SER A 284 113.72 153.60 -39.81
N THR A 285 114.32 154.21 -38.78
CA THR A 285 113.87 154.26 -37.36
C THR A 285 112.44 154.77 -37.12
N SER A 286 111.87 155.56 -38.04
CA SER A 286 110.46 156.00 -37.94
C SER A 286 109.46 154.89 -38.28
N LYS A 287 109.78 154.02 -39.25
CA LYS A 287 108.96 152.82 -39.53
C LYS A 287 109.10 151.80 -38.41
N GLU A 288 110.31 151.68 -37.86
CA GLU A 288 110.65 150.81 -36.73
C GLU A 288 109.76 151.10 -35.50
N GLN A 289 109.56 152.36 -35.12
CA GLN A 289 108.61 152.73 -34.05
C GLN A 289 107.15 152.38 -34.37
N ALA A 290 106.69 152.57 -35.61
CA ALA A 290 105.33 152.20 -36.01
C ALA A 290 105.13 150.66 -36.02
N LEU A 291 106.16 149.91 -36.42
CA LEU A 291 106.19 148.45 -36.38
C LEU A 291 106.24 147.93 -34.93
N LEU A 292 107.01 148.55 -34.04
CA LEU A 292 107.04 148.25 -32.61
C LEU A 292 105.69 148.51 -31.93
N SER A 293 104.99 149.61 -32.26
CA SER A 293 103.62 149.84 -31.79
C SER A 293 102.67 148.73 -32.26
N ARG A 294 102.75 148.37 -33.55
CA ARG A 294 101.90 147.32 -34.15
C ARG A 294 102.22 145.92 -33.62
N LEU A 295 103.46 145.62 -33.25
CA LEU A 295 103.79 144.45 -32.45
C LEU A 295 103.17 144.55 -31.06
N ALA A 296 103.35 145.64 -30.33
CA ALA A 296 102.78 145.79 -28.99
C ALA A 296 101.24 145.68 -28.97
N ASP A 297 100.56 146.14 -30.03
CA ASP A 297 99.13 145.88 -30.26
C ASP A 297 98.86 144.38 -30.44
N ARG A 298 99.64 143.70 -31.28
CA ARG A 298 99.50 142.26 -31.54
C ARG A 298 99.94 141.36 -30.40
N GLU A 299 100.83 141.79 -29.52
CA GLU A 299 101.15 141.11 -28.27
C GLU A 299 100.02 141.26 -27.25
N ARG A 300 99.38 142.42 -27.20
CA ARG A 300 98.14 142.62 -26.43
C ARG A 300 97.00 141.76 -26.98
N ASP A 301 96.83 141.67 -28.29
CA ASP A 301 95.81 140.78 -28.90
C ASP A 301 96.13 139.29 -28.66
N VAL A 302 97.36 138.84 -28.91
CA VAL A 302 97.80 137.48 -28.58
C VAL A 302 97.64 137.17 -27.09
N SER A 303 97.83 138.15 -26.19
CA SER A 303 97.54 137.98 -24.75
C SER A 303 96.04 137.79 -24.46
N LYS A 304 95.14 138.50 -25.15
CA LYS A 304 93.68 138.27 -25.06
C LYS A 304 93.34 136.86 -25.56
N TRP A 305 93.76 136.52 -26.78
CA TRP A 305 93.46 135.22 -27.40
C TRP A 305 94.08 134.03 -26.65
N ARG A 306 95.23 134.20 -25.98
CA ARG A 306 95.76 133.21 -25.02
C ARG A 306 94.83 133.04 -23.82
N LYS A 307 94.36 134.12 -23.19
CA LYS A 307 93.39 134.05 -22.09
C LYS A 307 92.06 133.43 -22.52
N GLU A 308 91.56 133.76 -23.71
CA GLU A 308 90.33 133.19 -24.26
C GLU A 308 90.48 131.69 -24.57
N ALA A 309 91.66 131.27 -25.08
CA ALA A 309 92.00 129.86 -25.25
C ALA A 309 92.20 129.14 -23.90
N GLU A 310 92.73 129.81 -22.88
CA GLU A 310 92.86 129.28 -21.51
C GLU A 310 91.48 129.12 -20.84
N THR A 311 90.55 130.07 -21.01
CA THR A 311 89.17 129.92 -20.53
C THR A 311 88.42 128.85 -21.30
N ALA A 312 88.57 128.76 -22.63
CA ALA A 312 87.95 127.70 -23.43
C ALA A 312 88.50 126.30 -23.09
N ARG A 313 89.78 126.20 -22.74
CA ARG A 313 90.38 124.96 -22.19
C ARG A 313 89.79 124.62 -20.81
N ALA A 314 89.71 125.58 -19.90
CA ALA A 314 89.12 125.38 -18.58
C ALA A 314 87.62 125.00 -18.65
N GLU A 315 86.86 125.54 -19.61
CA GLU A 315 85.49 125.11 -19.92
C GLU A 315 85.47 123.68 -20.50
N ALA A 316 86.33 123.35 -21.46
CA ALA A 316 86.42 122.01 -22.04
C ALA A 316 86.91 120.94 -21.05
N ASP A 317 87.73 121.31 -20.07
CA ASP A 317 88.16 120.44 -18.97
C ASP A 317 87.01 120.23 -17.97
N LYS A 318 86.27 121.27 -17.57
CA LYS A 318 85.04 121.15 -16.77
C LYS A 318 83.99 120.25 -17.44
N PHE A 319 83.70 120.46 -18.71
CA PHE A 319 82.78 119.59 -19.46
C PHE A 319 83.29 118.14 -19.55
N ARG A 320 84.61 117.90 -19.50
CA ARG A 320 85.19 116.55 -19.43
C ARG A 320 84.98 115.93 -18.05
N GLU A 321 85.16 116.69 -16.97
CA GLU A 321 84.89 116.26 -15.60
C GLU A 321 83.40 115.97 -15.38
N GLU A 322 82.50 116.84 -15.86
CA GLU A 322 81.04 116.63 -15.83
C GLU A 322 80.63 115.38 -16.63
N LYS A 323 81.17 115.21 -17.85
CA LYS A 323 80.92 114.01 -18.66
C LYS A 323 81.43 112.73 -17.99
N GLU A 324 82.57 112.80 -17.30
CA GLU A 324 83.14 111.67 -16.57
C GLU A 324 82.37 111.36 -15.28
N LYS A 325 81.83 112.38 -14.59
CA LYS A 325 80.90 112.24 -13.47
C LYS A 325 79.59 111.59 -13.93
N MET A 326 78.99 112.08 -15.02
CA MET A 326 77.78 111.49 -15.61
C MET A 326 78.00 110.05 -16.09
N ARG A 327 79.18 109.73 -16.65
CA ARG A 327 79.55 108.35 -16.98
C ARG A 327 79.57 107.47 -15.75
N LYS A 328 80.24 107.90 -14.67
CA LYS A 328 80.33 107.14 -13.40
C LYS A 328 78.97 106.96 -12.75
N GLU A 329 78.13 108.00 -12.72
CA GLU A 329 76.75 107.88 -12.24
C GLU A 329 75.91 106.92 -13.09
N MET A 330 76.11 106.86 -14.40
CA MET A 330 75.43 105.90 -15.28
C MET A 330 75.96 104.48 -15.07
N GLU A 331 77.27 104.28 -14.95
CA GLU A 331 77.87 102.98 -14.60
C GLU A 331 77.40 102.48 -13.23
N GLU A 332 77.26 103.38 -12.25
CA GLU A 332 76.75 103.04 -10.91
C GLU A 332 75.27 102.66 -10.96
N LYS A 333 74.42 103.45 -11.64
CA LYS A 333 72.99 103.12 -11.88
C LYS A 333 72.81 101.79 -12.63
N MET A 334 73.67 101.50 -13.61
CA MET A 334 73.66 100.23 -14.33
C MET A 334 74.12 99.06 -13.45
N ARG A 335 75.07 99.26 -12.52
CA ARG A 335 75.46 98.25 -11.53
C ARG A 335 74.31 97.97 -10.55
N THR A 336 73.70 99.02 -9.97
CA THR A 336 72.59 98.83 -9.02
C THR A 336 71.40 98.12 -9.67
N LEU A 337 70.99 98.52 -10.88
CA LEU A 337 69.91 97.85 -11.61
C LEU A 337 70.25 96.37 -11.94
N ASN A 338 71.51 96.07 -12.25
CA ASN A 338 71.95 94.70 -12.53
C ASN A 338 71.99 93.84 -11.26
N ASP A 339 72.42 94.39 -10.11
CA ASP A 339 72.40 93.69 -8.83
C ASP A 339 70.98 93.54 -8.25
N GLU A 340 70.10 94.53 -8.45
CA GLU A 340 68.66 94.44 -8.16
C GLU A 340 67.99 93.32 -8.98
N HIS A 341 68.20 93.30 -10.29
CA HIS A 341 67.69 92.24 -11.17
C HIS A 341 68.24 90.86 -10.79
N ARG A 342 69.52 90.78 -10.41
CA ARG A 342 70.17 89.54 -9.97
C ARG A 342 69.56 88.99 -8.68
N GLU A 343 69.26 89.84 -7.70
CA GLU A 343 68.57 89.44 -6.48
C GLU A 343 67.08 89.17 -6.68
N GLU A 344 66.41 89.84 -7.63
CA GLU A 344 65.05 89.50 -8.05
C GLU A 344 65.01 88.09 -8.67
N CYS A 345 65.85 87.79 -9.66
CA CYS A 345 65.99 86.45 -10.22
C CYS A 345 66.36 85.40 -9.16
N ARG A 346 67.17 85.77 -8.16
CA ARG A 346 67.49 84.89 -7.01
C ARG A 346 66.26 84.60 -6.15
N ARG A 347 65.45 85.63 -5.88
CA ARG A 347 64.16 85.51 -5.16
C ARG A 347 63.17 84.64 -5.92
N GLU A 348 63.03 84.82 -7.23
CA GLU A 348 62.13 84.02 -8.05
C GLU A 348 62.60 82.57 -8.15
N LYS A 349 63.89 82.32 -8.37
CA LYS A 349 64.46 80.97 -8.34
C LYS A 349 64.26 80.29 -6.98
N LYS A 350 64.36 81.03 -5.87
CA LYS A 350 64.06 80.50 -4.53
C LYS A 350 62.58 80.12 -4.39
N LYS A 351 61.63 81.01 -4.76
CA LYS A 351 60.19 80.69 -4.75
C LYS A 351 59.85 79.48 -5.62
N ALA A 352 60.48 79.36 -6.80
CA ALA A 352 60.28 78.24 -7.70
C ALA A 352 60.72 76.92 -7.06
N MET A 353 61.91 76.89 -6.43
CA MET A 353 62.43 75.75 -5.69
C MET A 353 61.55 75.38 -4.48
N GLU A 354 61.10 76.37 -3.70
CA GLU A 354 60.16 76.16 -2.58
C GLU A 354 58.82 75.59 -3.07
N SER A 355 58.32 76.04 -4.23
CA SER A 355 57.11 75.50 -4.85
C SER A 355 57.32 74.11 -5.46
N GLU A 356 58.51 73.80 -5.96
CA GLU A 356 58.86 72.48 -6.51
C GLU A 356 58.96 71.44 -5.39
N GLU A 357 59.63 71.77 -4.28
CA GLU A 357 59.71 70.92 -3.09
C GLU A 357 58.32 70.70 -2.47
N ALA A 358 57.52 71.76 -2.32
CA ALA A 358 56.13 71.68 -1.84
C ALA A 358 55.16 71.00 -2.83
N ASN A 359 55.55 70.76 -4.08
CA ASN A 359 54.82 69.89 -5.00
C ASN A 359 55.33 68.44 -4.91
N SER A 360 56.64 68.24 -4.73
CA SER A 360 57.24 66.92 -4.52
C SER A 360 56.74 66.26 -3.23
N SER A 361 56.53 67.02 -2.14
CA SER A 361 55.92 66.49 -0.92
C SER A 361 54.48 66.00 -1.16
N LYS A 362 53.65 66.81 -1.83
CA LYS A 362 52.27 66.46 -2.18
C LYS A 362 52.19 65.26 -3.13
N ILE A 363 53.14 65.11 -4.05
CA ILE A 363 53.23 63.93 -4.91
C ILE A 363 53.48 62.68 -4.05
N ARG A 364 54.45 62.72 -3.12
CA ARG A 364 54.70 61.60 -2.18
C ARG A 364 53.50 61.31 -1.27
N GLU A 365 52.79 62.34 -0.82
CA GLU A 365 51.55 62.17 -0.05
C GLU A 365 50.46 61.46 -0.88
N MET A 366 50.26 61.86 -2.15
CA MET A 366 49.34 61.17 -3.06
C MET A 366 49.80 59.75 -3.42
N GLU A 367 51.09 59.50 -3.59
CA GLU A 367 51.66 58.17 -3.82
C GLU A 367 51.45 57.25 -2.61
N ASN A 368 51.61 57.78 -1.39
CA ASN A 368 51.32 57.07 -0.14
C ASN A 368 49.82 56.76 0.01
N LEU A 369 48.94 57.72 -0.29
CA LEU A 369 47.49 57.48 -0.27
C LEU A 369 47.07 56.45 -1.34
N LEU A 370 47.64 56.52 -2.55
CA LEU A 370 47.39 55.54 -3.61
C LEU A 370 47.94 54.15 -3.25
N SER A 371 49.06 54.04 -2.53
CA SER A 371 49.57 52.75 -2.05
C SER A 371 48.68 52.16 -0.95
N HIS A 372 48.18 52.99 -0.03
CA HIS A 372 47.25 52.59 1.01
C HIS A 372 45.93 52.06 0.41
N VAL A 373 45.30 52.83 -0.49
CA VAL A 373 44.05 52.42 -1.17
C VAL A 373 44.24 51.15 -2.02
N ARG A 374 45.42 50.93 -2.62
CA ARG A 374 45.73 49.66 -3.31
C ARG A 374 45.77 48.47 -2.35
N VAL A 375 46.35 48.63 -1.16
CA VAL A 375 46.39 47.58 -0.13
C VAL A 375 44.99 47.30 0.42
N GLU A 376 44.18 48.34 0.67
CA GLU A 376 42.78 48.18 1.08
C GLU A 376 41.95 47.46 0.00
N LEU A 377 42.12 47.84 -1.27
CA LEU A 377 41.43 47.21 -2.41
C LEU A 377 41.78 45.73 -2.53
N GLU A 378 43.06 45.37 -2.45
CA GLU A 378 43.48 43.96 -2.55
C GLU A 378 43.06 43.16 -1.31
N SER A 379 43.06 43.75 -0.10
CA SER A 379 42.49 43.10 1.09
C SER A 379 40.99 42.86 0.95
N ALA A 380 40.24 43.85 0.45
CA ALA A 380 38.80 43.72 0.20
C ALA A 380 38.49 42.69 -0.89
N ARG A 381 39.36 42.57 -1.90
CA ARG A 381 39.29 41.55 -2.95
C ARG A 381 39.53 40.14 -2.38
N VAL A 382 40.59 39.94 -1.60
CA VAL A 382 40.87 38.66 -0.93
C VAL A 382 39.75 38.28 0.04
N GLU A 383 39.16 39.25 0.74
CA GLU A 383 37.94 39.02 1.53
C GLU A 383 36.73 38.63 0.69
N ALA A 384 36.52 39.25 -0.48
CA ALA A 384 35.41 38.91 -1.37
C ALA A 384 35.57 37.50 -1.95
N GLU A 385 36.78 37.12 -2.37
CA GLU A 385 37.13 35.78 -2.85
C GLU A 385 36.98 34.74 -1.73
N ALA A 386 37.44 35.04 -0.52
CA ALA A 386 37.22 34.19 0.66
C ALA A 386 35.73 34.09 1.06
N ARG A 387 34.88 35.07 0.73
CA ARG A 387 33.42 34.99 0.90
C ARG A 387 32.77 34.14 -0.20
N LEU A 388 33.23 34.25 -1.44
CA LEU A 388 32.77 33.44 -2.57
C LEU A 388 33.05 31.95 -2.34
N ASN A 389 34.30 31.59 -2.01
CA ASN A 389 34.71 30.21 -1.75
C ASN A 389 33.92 29.59 -0.57
N ARG A 390 33.52 30.40 0.42
CA ARG A 390 32.62 29.98 1.53
C ARG A 390 31.16 29.82 1.11
N GLN A 391 30.70 30.52 0.07
CA GLN A 391 29.38 30.29 -0.52
C GLN A 391 29.37 29.04 -1.40
N GLU A 392 30.39 28.84 -2.23
CA GLU A 392 30.57 27.64 -3.06
C GLU A 392 30.62 26.36 -2.21
N ALA A 393 31.41 26.35 -1.13
CA ALA A 393 31.43 25.23 -0.19
C ALA A 393 30.05 24.94 0.44
N ARG A 394 29.27 25.99 0.76
CA ARG A 394 27.90 25.84 1.28
C ARG A 394 26.92 25.32 0.23
N LEU A 395 27.11 25.67 -1.04
CA LEU A 395 26.32 25.14 -2.16
C LEU A 395 26.63 23.65 -2.37
N GLN A 396 27.91 23.26 -2.40
CA GLN A 396 28.32 21.85 -2.49
C GLN A 396 27.78 21.02 -1.30
N GLU A 397 27.82 21.55 -0.07
CA GLU A 397 27.17 20.89 1.06
C GLU A 397 25.63 20.80 0.91
N ALA A 398 24.98 21.78 0.27
CA ALA A 398 23.54 21.78 0.05
C ALA A 398 23.13 20.79 -1.06
N GLU A 399 23.92 20.68 -2.12
CA GLU A 399 23.80 19.67 -3.17
C GLU A 399 23.95 18.26 -2.57
N LEU A 400 25.01 18.02 -1.81
CA LEU A 400 25.22 16.75 -1.09
C LEU A 400 24.08 16.44 -0.09
N ARG A 401 23.44 17.45 0.49
CA ARG A 401 22.23 17.27 1.32
C ARG A 401 21.00 16.92 0.48
N SER A 402 20.81 17.53 -0.69
CA SER A 402 19.72 17.19 -1.61
C SER A 402 19.87 15.76 -2.12
N ASP A 403 21.05 15.40 -2.61
CA ASP A 403 21.40 14.05 -3.07
C ASP A 403 21.04 12.97 -2.04
N ASN A 404 21.36 13.21 -0.76
CA ASN A 404 21.01 12.30 0.33
C ASN A 404 19.50 12.28 0.63
N ILE A 405 18.81 13.43 0.54
CA ILE A 405 17.35 13.50 0.66
C ILE A 405 16.66 12.73 -0.48
N ASP A 406 17.16 12.84 -1.71
CA ASP A 406 16.58 12.16 -2.88
C ASP A 406 16.85 10.65 -2.87
N ARG A 407 18.03 10.21 -2.41
CA ARG A 407 18.29 8.78 -2.11
C ARG A 407 17.36 8.25 -1.01
N MET A 408 17.10 9.03 0.05
CA MET A 408 16.14 8.66 1.10
C MET A 408 14.70 8.63 0.57
N ARG A 409 14.29 9.58 -0.28
CA ARG A 409 12.97 9.57 -0.96
C ARG A 409 12.81 8.33 -1.84
N GLU A 410 13.83 7.95 -2.59
CA GLU A 410 13.79 6.75 -3.42
C GLU A 410 13.69 5.48 -2.56
N GLN A 411 14.48 5.37 -1.49
CA GLN A 411 14.39 4.25 -0.55
C GLN A 411 13.00 4.16 0.11
N ILE A 412 12.41 5.29 0.52
CA ILE A 412 11.05 5.35 1.05
C ILE A 412 10.03 4.89 -0.02
N SER A 413 10.20 5.30 -1.28
CA SER A 413 9.31 4.90 -2.38
C SER A 413 9.40 3.39 -2.68
N ARG A 414 10.61 2.81 -2.65
CA ARG A 414 10.84 1.37 -2.78
C ARG A 414 10.16 0.60 -1.63
N LEU A 415 10.36 1.02 -0.38
CA LEU A 415 9.72 0.42 0.81
C LEU A 415 8.18 0.58 0.81
N GLN A 416 7.66 1.68 0.27
CA GLN A 416 6.21 1.87 0.09
C GLN A 416 5.63 0.90 -0.95
N ALA A 417 6.32 0.68 -2.07
CA ALA A 417 5.92 -0.29 -3.09
C ALA A 417 5.98 -1.74 -2.55
N GLU A 418 7.04 -2.09 -1.83
CA GLU A 418 7.18 -3.39 -1.15
C GLU A 418 6.06 -3.63 -0.12
N ARG A 419 5.75 -2.62 0.70
CA ARG A 419 4.63 -2.69 1.67
C ARG A 419 3.27 -2.88 0.99
N GLU A 420 3.06 -2.30 -0.19
CA GLU A 420 1.81 -2.44 -0.94
C GLU A 420 1.71 -3.79 -1.66
N LEU A 421 2.82 -4.33 -2.18
CA LEU A 421 2.90 -5.71 -2.67
C LEU A 421 2.55 -6.71 -1.55
N LEU A 422 3.20 -6.58 -0.39
CA LEU A 422 2.90 -7.40 0.80
C LEU A 422 1.44 -7.24 1.27
N ARG A 423 0.83 -6.05 1.09
CA ARG A 423 -0.59 -5.86 1.37
C ARG A 423 -1.48 -6.66 0.42
N VAL A 424 -1.18 -6.64 -0.89
CA VAL A 424 -1.90 -7.42 -1.90
C VAL A 424 -1.74 -8.92 -1.64
N GLU A 425 -0.52 -9.41 -1.39
CA GLU A 425 -0.28 -10.82 -1.05
C GLU A 425 -1.02 -11.25 0.22
N LYS A 426 -1.04 -10.41 1.26
CA LYS A 426 -1.80 -10.66 2.50
C LYS A 426 -3.31 -10.69 2.25
N ASP A 427 -3.83 -9.78 1.43
CA ASP A 427 -5.26 -9.73 1.09
C ASP A 427 -5.67 -10.89 0.14
N GLU A 428 -4.77 -11.41 -0.70
CA GLU A 428 -4.98 -12.62 -1.49
C GLU A 428 -4.90 -13.92 -0.68
N THR A 429 -3.89 -14.05 0.19
CA THR A 429 -3.75 -15.23 1.06
C THR A 429 -4.91 -15.32 2.05
N TRP A 430 -5.40 -14.17 2.55
CA TRP A 430 -6.63 -14.11 3.34
C TRP A 430 -7.87 -14.58 2.55
N LYS A 431 -8.04 -14.16 1.29
CA LYS A 431 -9.13 -14.68 0.43
C LYS A 431 -9.00 -16.19 0.19
N ARG A 432 -7.79 -16.70 -0.05
CA ARG A 432 -7.53 -18.14 -0.22
C ARG A 432 -7.88 -18.92 1.06
N LEU A 433 -7.51 -18.40 2.24
CA LEU A 433 -7.90 -18.96 3.53
C LEU A 433 -9.42 -18.95 3.72
N GLN A 434 -10.09 -17.83 3.45
CA GLN A 434 -11.55 -17.70 3.59
C GLN A 434 -12.30 -18.71 2.70
N ILE A 435 -11.84 -18.93 1.46
CA ILE A 435 -12.40 -19.96 0.56
C ILE A 435 -12.16 -21.38 1.11
N SER A 436 -11.00 -21.63 1.71
CA SER A 436 -10.68 -22.89 2.38
C SER A 436 -11.56 -23.13 3.62
N GLU A 437 -11.83 -22.11 4.43
CA GLU A 437 -12.72 -22.19 5.60
C GLU A 437 -14.20 -22.39 5.21
N GLN A 438 -14.67 -21.71 4.16
CA GLN A 438 -15.99 -21.96 3.58
C GLN A 438 -16.10 -23.38 3.01
N SER A 439 -15.00 -23.93 2.48
CA SER A 439 -14.97 -25.32 2.00
C SER A 439 -14.97 -26.31 3.17
N ARG A 440 -14.16 -26.07 4.22
CA ARG A 440 -14.13 -26.89 5.45
C ARG A 440 -15.50 -26.95 6.13
N THR A 441 -16.13 -25.81 6.35
CA THR A 441 -17.45 -25.72 7.03
C THR A 441 -18.57 -26.39 6.22
N ARG A 442 -18.50 -26.37 4.87
CA ARG A 442 -19.39 -27.18 4.02
C ARG A 442 -19.15 -28.68 4.22
N TRP A 443 -17.91 -29.15 4.16
CA TRP A 443 -17.58 -30.57 4.37
C TRP A 443 -17.94 -31.06 5.79
N GLU A 444 -17.77 -30.23 6.81
CA GLU A 444 -18.21 -30.52 8.18
C GLU A 444 -19.75 -30.62 8.28
N SER A 445 -20.47 -29.74 7.58
CA SER A 445 -21.94 -29.81 7.50
C SER A 445 -22.42 -31.06 6.75
N GLU A 446 -21.76 -31.42 5.65
CA GLU A 446 -22.04 -32.62 4.85
C GLU A 446 -21.75 -33.91 5.65
N ALA A 447 -20.65 -33.94 6.39
CA ALA A 447 -20.28 -35.04 7.27
C ALA A 447 -21.23 -35.19 8.46
N ASN A 448 -21.70 -34.08 9.04
CA ASN A 448 -22.73 -34.09 10.08
C ASN A 448 -24.06 -34.63 9.54
N ARG A 449 -24.52 -34.17 8.37
CA ARG A 449 -25.73 -34.70 7.69
C ARG A 449 -25.61 -36.20 7.42
N ALA A 450 -24.49 -36.66 6.90
CA ALA A 450 -24.24 -38.09 6.67
C ALA A 450 -24.19 -38.89 7.99
N SER A 451 -23.68 -38.30 9.08
CA SER A 451 -23.69 -38.91 10.42
C SER A 451 -25.11 -39.03 10.98
N GLU A 452 -25.94 -38.01 10.82
CA GLU A 452 -27.37 -38.00 11.19
C GLU A 452 -28.15 -39.05 10.39
N GLU A 453 -27.95 -39.12 9.07
CA GLU A 453 -28.56 -40.15 8.20
C GLU A 453 -28.11 -41.57 8.61
N VAL A 454 -26.83 -41.77 8.89
CA VAL A 454 -26.30 -43.05 9.41
C VAL A 454 -26.89 -43.39 10.79
N ASN A 455 -27.14 -42.41 11.65
CA ASN A 455 -27.74 -42.65 12.97
C ASN A 455 -29.26 -42.91 12.89
N LEU A 456 -29.96 -42.29 11.94
CA LEU A 456 -31.35 -42.61 11.61
C LEU A 456 -31.48 -44.01 11.01
N LEU A 457 -30.59 -44.41 10.10
CA LEU A 457 -30.54 -45.76 9.56
C LEU A 457 -30.20 -46.80 10.65
N LYS A 458 -29.30 -46.47 11.59
CA LYS A 458 -29.04 -47.33 12.78
C LYS A 458 -30.29 -47.48 13.64
N SER A 459 -31.04 -46.41 13.93
CA SER A 459 -32.23 -46.49 14.78
C SER A 459 -33.38 -47.24 14.08
N GLN A 460 -33.55 -47.07 12.77
CA GLN A 460 -34.46 -47.88 11.94
C GLN A 460 -34.07 -49.37 11.94
N VAL A 461 -32.78 -49.69 11.77
CA VAL A 461 -32.28 -51.07 11.86
C VAL A 461 -32.43 -51.65 13.26
N GLN A 462 -32.26 -50.86 14.32
CA GLN A 462 -32.55 -51.29 15.69
C GLN A 462 -34.05 -51.54 15.91
N HIS A 463 -34.92 -50.67 15.40
CA HIS A 463 -36.37 -50.83 15.50
C HIS A 463 -36.87 -52.06 14.74
N LEU A 464 -36.43 -52.26 13.49
CA LEU A 464 -36.74 -53.47 12.73
C LEU A 464 -36.21 -54.73 13.45
N ARG A 465 -35.01 -54.67 14.07
CA ARG A 465 -34.50 -55.76 14.89
C ARG A 465 -35.38 -56.04 16.10
N THR A 466 -35.89 -55.01 16.81
CA THR A 466 -36.78 -55.23 17.95
C THR A 466 -38.12 -55.82 17.52
N GLU A 467 -38.68 -55.38 16.39
CA GLU A 467 -39.89 -55.97 15.79
C GLU A 467 -39.66 -57.43 15.36
N PHE A 468 -38.54 -57.75 14.72
CA PHE A 468 -38.19 -59.14 14.39
C PHE A 468 -38.00 -60.00 15.63
N THR A 469 -37.48 -59.46 16.75
CA THR A 469 -37.38 -60.22 18.01
C THR A 469 -38.74 -60.42 18.69
N THR A 470 -39.60 -59.40 18.80
CA THR A 470 -40.93 -59.56 19.40
C THR A 470 -41.81 -60.48 18.56
N HIS A 471 -41.78 -60.35 17.23
CA HIS A 471 -42.52 -61.26 16.35
C HIS A 471 -42.00 -62.71 16.42
N ARG A 472 -40.68 -62.90 16.58
CA ARG A 472 -40.08 -64.22 16.86
C ARG A 472 -40.52 -64.77 18.21
N GLU A 473 -40.60 -63.94 19.25
CA GLU A 473 -41.08 -64.35 20.58
C GLU A 473 -42.57 -64.71 20.56
N ASP A 474 -43.41 -63.96 19.84
CA ASP A 474 -44.83 -64.27 19.68
C ASP A 474 -45.06 -65.53 18.82
N LEU A 475 -44.21 -65.79 17.83
CA LEU A 475 -44.16 -67.07 17.12
C LEU A 475 -43.76 -68.22 18.07
N ILE A 476 -42.81 -68.01 18.98
CA ILE A 476 -42.43 -69.01 19.99
C ILE A 476 -43.57 -69.26 20.99
N LYS A 477 -44.30 -68.22 21.44
CA LYS A 477 -45.50 -68.35 22.29
C LYS A 477 -46.57 -69.18 21.59
N LYS A 478 -46.92 -68.84 20.34
CA LYS A 478 -47.90 -69.60 19.54
C LYS A 478 -47.48 -71.05 19.28
N LEU A 479 -46.18 -71.31 19.13
CA LEU A 479 -45.62 -72.66 19.05
C LEU A 479 -45.57 -73.40 20.40
N ALA A 480 -45.72 -72.71 21.53
CA ALA A 480 -45.91 -73.32 22.85
C ALA A 480 -47.40 -73.57 23.14
N GLU A 481 -48.27 -72.61 22.81
CA GLU A 481 -49.74 -72.73 22.86
C GLU A 481 -50.21 -73.93 22.03
N THR A 482 -49.84 -73.99 20.75
CA THR A 482 -50.21 -75.13 19.87
C THR A 482 -49.56 -76.47 20.27
N LYS A 483 -48.47 -76.48 21.05
CA LYS A 483 -47.95 -77.71 21.66
C LYS A 483 -48.80 -78.15 22.83
N PHE A 484 -49.17 -77.23 23.71
CA PHE A 484 -50.08 -77.49 24.83
C PHE A 484 -51.45 -77.98 24.34
N ASP A 485 -51.99 -77.38 23.27
CA ASP A 485 -53.21 -77.84 22.61
C ASP A 485 -53.06 -79.29 22.08
N VAL A 486 -51.91 -79.63 21.48
CA VAL A 486 -51.61 -80.98 21.00
C VAL A 486 -51.44 -81.98 22.15
N GLU A 487 -50.79 -81.59 23.25
CA GLU A 487 -50.65 -82.40 24.47
C GLU A 487 -52.01 -82.66 25.13
N ALA A 488 -52.87 -81.64 25.24
CA ALA A 488 -54.24 -81.78 25.73
C ALA A 488 -55.12 -82.66 24.80
N VAL A 489 -54.96 -82.55 23.48
CA VAL A 489 -55.64 -83.43 22.52
C VAL A 489 -55.14 -84.88 22.62
N GLN A 490 -53.85 -85.10 22.93
CA GLN A 490 -53.31 -86.44 23.19
C GLN A 490 -53.87 -87.05 24.48
N GLU A 491 -53.99 -86.26 25.56
CA GLU A 491 -54.59 -86.73 26.82
C GLU A 491 -56.09 -87.03 26.68
N LEU A 492 -56.82 -86.21 25.92
CA LEU A 492 -58.20 -86.54 25.53
C LEU A 492 -58.27 -87.83 24.70
N HIS A 493 -57.27 -88.10 23.84
CA HIS A 493 -57.19 -89.35 23.07
C HIS A 493 -56.98 -90.58 23.95
N THR A 494 -56.08 -90.52 24.94
CA THR A 494 -55.85 -91.65 25.86
C THR A 494 -57.05 -91.90 26.77
N GLN A 495 -57.76 -90.84 27.20
CA GLN A 495 -59.03 -90.97 27.92
C GLN A 495 -60.12 -91.63 27.07
N ILE A 496 -60.24 -91.28 25.78
CA ILE A 496 -61.16 -91.94 24.85
C ILE A 496 -60.79 -93.41 24.64
N GLU A 497 -59.50 -93.74 24.56
CA GLU A 497 -59.06 -95.11 24.30
C GLU A 497 -59.27 -96.03 25.53
N GLU A 498 -59.08 -95.52 26.76
CA GLU A 498 -59.47 -96.27 27.97
C GLU A 498 -61.00 -96.44 28.07
N GLN A 499 -61.79 -95.44 27.64
CA GLN A 499 -63.25 -95.61 27.53
C GLN A 499 -63.63 -96.70 26.51
N ARG A 500 -62.91 -96.83 25.37
CA ARG A 500 -63.09 -97.98 24.47
C ARG A 500 -62.76 -99.30 25.15
N ARG A 501 -61.66 -99.36 25.90
CA ARG A 501 -61.21 -100.57 26.61
C ARG A 501 -62.26 -101.07 27.60
N VAL A 502 -62.86 -100.16 28.37
CA VAL A 502 -63.97 -100.47 29.30
C VAL A 502 -65.23 -100.91 28.56
N LEU A 503 -65.56 -100.30 27.41
CA LEU A 503 -66.69 -100.74 26.58
C LEU A 503 -66.48 -102.14 25.99
N GLU A 504 -65.26 -102.47 25.55
CA GLU A 504 -64.92 -103.80 25.02
C GLU A 504 -64.95 -104.89 26.12
N GLU A 505 -64.50 -104.57 27.33
CA GLU A 505 -64.65 -105.45 28.50
C GLU A 505 -66.12 -105.69 28.85
N MET A 506 -66.95 -104.64 28.90
CA MET A 506 -68.40 -104.76 29.08
C MET A 506 -69.05 -105.62 28.00
N GLN A 507 -68.64 -105.45 26.74
CA GLN A 507 -69.17 -106.21 25.61
C GLN A 507 -68.76 -107.70 25.65
N ASN A 508 -67.58 -108.01 26.18
CA ASN A 508 -67.14 -109.39 26.39
C ASN A 508 -67.86 -110.05 27.59
N ARG A 509 -68.15 -109.31 28.66
CA ARG A 509 -69.01 -109.79 29.76
C ARG A 509 -70.43 -110.11 29.28
N LEU A 510 -70.97 -109.31 28.35
CA LEU A 510 -72.30 -109.53 27.79
C LEU A 510 -72.37 -110.81 26.95
N LYS A 511 -71.37 -111.08 26.09
CA LYS A 511 -71.25 -112.37 25.37
C LYS A 511 -71.21 -113.58 26.31
N HIS A 512 -70.62 -113.45 27.50
CA HIS A 512 -70.53 -114.54 28.47
C HIS A 512 -71.92 -114.90 29.04
N THR A 513 -72.70 -113.90 29.47
CA THR A 513 -74.05 -114.14 30.03
C THR A 513 -75.06 -114.61 28.97
N GLU A 514 -74.86 -114.22 27.70
CA GLU A 514 -75.60 -114.82 26.58
C GLU A 514 -75.28 -116.31 26.37
N GLY A 515 -74.02 -116.70 26.53
CA GLY A 515 -73.59 -118.11 26.48
C GLY A 515 -74.14 -118.96 27.63
N GLU A 516 -74.33 -118.38 28.82
CA GLU A 516 -75.00 -119.05 29.96
C GLU A 516 -76.50 -119.26 29.70
N ARG A 517 -77.19 -118.23 29.19
CA ARG A 517 -78.60 -118.29 28.78
C ARG A 517 -78.86 -119.42 27.79
N ASP A 518 -78.04 -119.52 26.75
CA ASP A 518 -78.26 -120.48 25.67
C ASP A 518 -77.99 -121.93 26.10
N GLN A 519 -77.12 -122.16 27.09
CA GLN A 519 -76.96 -123.47 27.74
C GLN A 519 -78.22 -123.89 28.52
N LEU A 520 -78.82 -122.97 29.29
CA LEU A 520 -80.07 -123.22 30.03
C LEU A 520 -81.25 -123.49 29.08
N GLN A 521 -81.32 -122.79 27.95
CA GLN A 521 -82.31 -123.01 26.88
C GLN A 521 -82.24 -124.46 26.34
N SER A 522 -81.04 -125.00 26.15
CA SER A 522 -80.81 -126.37 25.68
C SER A 522 -81.21 -127.44 26.71
N ALA A 523 -80.90 -127.21 27.99
CA ALA A 523 -81.28 -128.09 29.08
C ALA A 523 -82.82 -128.21 29.22
N LEU A 524 -83.54 -127.08 29.15
CA LEU A 524 -85.00 -127.04 29.21
C LEU A 524 -85.65 -127.84 28.05
N SER A 525 -85.13 -127.65 26.83
CA SER A 525 -85.61 -128.34 25.63
C SER A 525 -85.47 -129.86 25.73
N THR A 526 -84.38 -130.33 26.33
CA THR A 526 -84.12 -131.77 26.55
C THR A 526 -85.13 -132.38 27.53
N SER A 527 -85.51 -131.65 28.59
CA SER A 527 -86.48 -132.12 29.59
C SER A 527 -87.92 -132.18 29.07
N GLN A 528 -88.28 -131.42 28.04
CA GLN A 528 -89.61 -131.49 27.43
C GLN A 528 -89.76 -132.74 26.53
N HIS A 529 -88.68 -133.16 25.86
CA HIS A 529 -88.74 -134.32 24.96
C HIS A 529 -89.00 -135.64 25.71
N SER A 530 -88.38 -135.85 26.88
CA SER A 530 -88.62 -137.04 27.71
C SER A 530 -90.07 -137.12 28.21
N GLN A 531 -90.65 -135.97 28.61
CA GLN A 531 -92.05 -135.89 29.07
C GLN A 531 -93.04 -136.34 27.98
N THR A 532 -92.83 -135.89 26.72
CA THR A 532 -93.70 -136.29 25.60
C THR A 532 -93.60 -137.77 25.20
N GLN A 533 -92.54 -138.50 25.58
CA GLN A 533 -92.49 -139.95 25.33
C GLN A 533 -93.42 -140.73 26.28
N VAL A 534 -93.57 -140.27 27.53
CA VAL A 534 -94.42 -140.93 28.54
C VAL A 534 -95.91 -140.82 28.20
N GLU A 535 -96.37 -139.66 27.75
CA GLU A 535 -97.78 -139.43 27.39
C GLU A 535 -98.26 -140.28 26.20
N ASN A 536 -97.37 -140.59 25.26
CA ASN A 536 -97.70 -141.39 24.09
C ASN A 536 -97.92 -142.88 24.44
N GLY A 537 -97.18 -143.43 25.42
CA GLY A 537 -97.41 -144.80 25.89
C GLY A 537 -98.81 -144.98 26.50
N LEU A 538 -99.20 -144.08 27.40
CA LEU A 538 -100.49 -144.13 28.11
C LEU A 538 -101.71 -144.06 27.17
N ARG A 539 -101.59 -143.46 25.98
CA ARG A 539 -102.66 -143.48 24.97
C ARG A 539 -102.88 -144.88 24.37
N GLN A 540 -101.81 -145.63 24.14
CA GLN A 540 -101.84 -146.90 23.40
C GLN A 540 -102.57 -148.02 24.18
N ASP A 541 -102.46 -148.00 25.51
CA ASP A 541 -103.16 -148.95 26.40
C ASP A 541 -104.67 -148.67 26.47
N VAL A 542 -105.08 -147.39 26.46
CA VAL A 542 -106.51 -147.02 26.42
C VAL A 542 -107.14 -147.42 25.08
N GLU A 543 -106.43 -147.24 23.97
CA GLU A 543 -106.91 -147.59 22.63
C GLU A 543 -107.06 -149.10 22.40
N THR A 544 -106.34 -149.93 23.15
CA THR A 544 -106.38 -151.40 23.03
C THR A 544 -107.44 -152.03 23.92
N LEU A 545 -107.72 -151.47 25.10
CA LEU A 545 -108.78 -151.97 25.98
C LEU A 545 -110.19 -151.71 25.43
N LYS A 546 -110.45 -150.56 24.80
CA LYS A 546 -111.76 -150.26 24.16
C LYS A 546 -112.18 -151.32 23.13
N ARG A 547 -111.27 -151.70 22.23
CA ARG A 547 -111.52 -152.73 21.19
C ARG A 547 -111.91 -154.10 21.75
N ARG A 548 -111.52 -154.42 22.99
CA ARG A 548 -111.89 -155.68 23.64
C ARG A 548 -113.31 -155.64 24.22
N LEU A 549 -113.86 -154.45 24.47
CA LEU A 549 -115.23 -154.25 24.95
C LEU A 549 -116.23 -154.38 23.78
N GLU A 550 -115.99 -153.66 22.68
CA GLU A 550 -116.83 -153.68 21.47
C GLU A 550 -116.98 -155.10 20.88
N GLN A 551 -115.90 -155.90 20.92
CA GLN A 551 -115.94 -157.30 20.49
C GLN A 551 -116.90 -158.16 21.34
N ALA A 552 -116.94 -157.95 22.66
CA ALA A 552 -117.81 -158.73 23.56
C ALA A 552 -119.30 -158.40 23.34
N GLU A 553 -119.62 -157.14 23.06
CA GLU A 553 -121.00 -156.69 22.79
C GLU A 553 -121.52 -157.27 21.46
N SER A 554 -120.69 -157.33 20.42
CA SER A 554 -121.06 -157.85 19.09
C SER A 554 -121.53 -159.32 19.11
N VAL A 555 -121.02 -160.14 20.03
CA VAL A 555 -121.40 -161.56 20.19
C VAL A 555 -122.80 -161.68 20.80
N ASN A 556 -123.15 -160.81 21.76
CA ASN A 556 -124.41 -160.87 22.50
C ASN A 556 -125.63 -160.63 21.59
N ASP A 557 -125.52 -159.66 20.68
CA ASP A 557 -126.57 -159.34 19.71
C ASP A 557 -126.78 -160.42 18.64
N SER A 558 -125.75 -161.24 18.35
CA SER A 558 -125.86 -162.35 17.40
C SER A 558 -126.82 -163.44 17.90
N LEU A 559 -126.86 -163.68 19.21
CA LEU A 559 -127.62 -164.76 19.81
C LEU A 559 -129.13 -164.45 19.90
N LYS A 560 -129.51 -163.18 20.15
CA LYS A 560 -130.91 -162.75 20.18
C LYS A 560 -131.65 -163.01 18.87
N ARG A 561 -131.02 -162.68 17.73
CA ARG A 561 -131.63 -162.80 16.39
C ARG A 561 -131.95 -164.26 16.01
N SER A 562 -131.28 -165.23 16.65
CA SER A 562 -131.58 -166.65 16.48
C SER A 562 -132.88 -167.09 17.16
N TYR A 563 -133.35 -166.37 18.18
CA TYR A 563 -134.55 -166.73 18.95
C TYR A 563 -135.84 -166.34 18.21
N GLU A 564 -135.86 -165.13 17.64
CA GLU A 564 -137.04 -164.54 16.99
C GLU A 564 -137.40 -165.23 15.66
N ALA A 565 -136.39 -165.73 14.93
CA ALA A 565 -136.59 -166.38 13.63
C ALA A 565 -137.36 -167.72 13.70
N ALA A 566 -137.33 -168.42 14.83
CA ALA A 566 -137.98 -169.72 14.99
C ALA A 566 -139.50 -169.63 15.20
N GLN A 567 -140.00 -168.45 15.60
CA GLN A 567 -141.37 -168.31 16.13
C GLN A 567 -142.44 -168.13 15.03
N LEU A 568 -142.05 -167.60 13.85
CA LEU A 568 -142.99 -167.20 12.79
C LEU A 568 -143.34 -168.31 11.77
N LEU A 569 -142.61 -169.43 11.74
CA LEU A 569 -142.75 -170.46 10.69
C LEU A 569 -143.75 -171.60 11.00
N ILE A 570 -144.43 -171.58 12.15
CA ILE A 570 -145.38 -172.65 12.55
C ILE A 570 -146.84 -172.19 12.51
N GLU A 571 -147.13 -170.90 12.72
CA GLU A 571 -148.51 -170.37 12.69
C GLU A 571 -149.15 -170.44 11.29
N GLU A 572 -148.36 -170.40 10.22
CA GLU A 572 -148.84 -170.50 8.84
C GLU A 572 -149.37 -171.91 8.48
N LYS A 573 -149.06 -172.95 9.29
CA LYS A 573 -149.60 -174.31 9.11
C LYS A 573 -151.05 -174.48 9.61
N THR A 574 -151.73 -173.40 9.98
CA THR A 574 -153.14 -173.40 10.38
C THR A 574 -154.13 -173.55 9.21
N ALA A 575 -153.75 -173.09 8.01
CA ALA A 575 -154.65 -172.82 6.88
C ALA A 575 -155.54 -173.99 6.37
N SER A 576 -154.93 -175.07 5.88
CA SER A 576 -155.36 -175.59 4.55
C SER A 576 -156.02 -176.99 4.49
N GLN A 577 -156.29 -177.69 5.60
CA GLN A 577 -156.78 -179.09 5.52
C GLN A 577 -157.98 -179.44 6.41
N LYS A 578 -158.97 -178.54 6.46
CA LYS A 578 -160.32 -178.81 7.02
C LYS A 578 -161.35 -179.27 5.97
N GLN A 579 -160.94 -179.53 4.72
CA GLN A 579 -161.86 -179.62 3.58
C GLN A 579 -161.56 -180.75 2.58
N SER A 580 -161.65 -182.00 3.02
CA SER A 580 -162.17 -183.10 2.19
C SER A 580 -162.54 -184.33 3.02
N LEU A 581 -163.81 -184.74 2.88
CA LEU A 581 -164.30 -186.13 2.73
C LEU A 581 -163.63 -187.18 3.65
N GLN A 582 -164.27 -187.71 4.70
CA GLN A 582 -165.65 -188.22 4.78
C GLN A 582 -165.99 -189.22 3.65
N ILE A 583 -166.07 -190.50 4.03
CA ILE A 583 -166.51 -191.67 3.22
C ILE A 583 -165.50 -192.23 2.19
N GLN A 584 -164.67 -193.19 2.62
CA GLN A 584 -164.66 -194.60 2.17
C GLN A 584 -163.68 -195.37 3.09
N ASN A 585 -164.10 -196.36 3.89
CA ASN A 585 -164.67 -197.70 3.62
C ASN A 585 -163.62 -198.84 3.63
N ALA A 586 -163.63 -199.57 4.75
CA ALA A 586 -163.55 -201.04 4.86
C ALA A 586 -162.35 -201.81 4.26
N LYS A 587 -161.40 -202.15 5.15
CA LYS A 587 -160.50 -203.35 5.24
C LYS A 587 -159.22 -202.95 6.00
N MET A 588 -158.67 -203.67 6.99
CA MET A 588 -158.99 -204.93 7.71
C MET A 588 -158.67 -204.69 9.22
N ASN A 589 -159.21 -205.41 10.21
CA ASN A 589 -158.83 -206.79 10.65
C ASN A 589 -157.30 -206.98 10.80
N ASP A 590 -156.74 -207.51 11.89
CA ASP A 590 -157.31 -208.19 13.08
C ASP A 590 -156.51 -207.85 14.37
N THR A 591 -157.09 -208.16 15.56
CA THR A 591 -156.52 -208.10 16.93
C THR A 591 -155.94 -206.74 17.40
N GLU A 592 -155.73 -206.41 18.68
CA GLU A 592 -156.24 -206.77 20.02
C GLU A 592 -156.06 -205.46 20.87
N ARG A 593 -156.98 -204.96 21.71
CA ARG A 593 -157.62 -205.50 22.94
C ARG A 593 -156.60 -205.79 24.06
N SER A 594 -156.74 -205.08 25.20
CA SER A 594 -155.85 -205.13 26.39
C SER A 594 -154.45 -204.50 26.15
N THR A 595 -153.71 -203.95 27.14
CA THR A 595 -153.88 -203.89 28.62
C THR A 595 -153.04 -202.74 29.25
N LEU A 596 -153.44 -202.27 30.46
CA LEU A 596 -152.62 -201.56 31.51
C LEU A 596 -152.09 -200.14 31.14
N GLU A 597 -152.01 -199.10 31.99
CA GLU A 597 -151.84 -198.84 33.45
C GLU A 597 -150.38 -198.59 33.96
N ASN A 598 -150.24 -197.64 34.92
CA ASN A 598 -149.26 -197.55 36.06
C ASN A 598 -147.95 -196.66 36.03
N LYS A 599 -147.95 -195.56 36.85
CA LYS A 599 -147.09 -195.26 38.07
C LYS A 599 -145.57 -194.77 38.07
N ILE A 600 -145.24 -193.73 38.92
CA ILE A 600 -144.18 -193.62 40.02
C ILE A 600 -142.67 -193.05 39.87
N VAL A 601 -142.20 -192.11 40.78
CA VAL A 601 -140.82 -191.88 41.49
C VAL A 601 -139.65 -190.77 41.20
N ASP A 602 -138.98 -190.18 42.27
CA ASP A 602 -137.59 -189.54 42.67
C ASP A 602 -136.77 -188.32 42.00
N LEU A 603 -135.62 -187.61 42.43
CA LEU A 603 -134.72 -187.14 43.61
C LEU A 603 -133.44 -186.24 43.14
N GLN A 604 -132.36 -185.64 43.81
CA GLN A 604 -131.99 -184.74 45.01
C GLN A 604 -130.46 -184.13 45.08
N VAL A 605 -130.07 -183.09 45.92
CA VAL A 605 -128.72 -182.70 46.62
C VAL A 605 -127.69 -181.49 46.20
N GLU A 606 -126.50 -181.23 46.86
CA GLU A 606 -125.95 -179.87 47.36
C GLU A 606 -124.38 -179.51 47.70
N LEU A 607 -123.99 -178.19 47.98
CA LEU A 607 -122.95 -177.48 48.93
C LEU A 607 -121.39 -177.00 48.76
N ALA A 608 -121.04 -175.69 49.09
CA ALA A 608 -119.95 -174.98 49.97
C ALA A 608 -118.37 -174.57 49.76
N ALA A 609 -117.91 -173.31 50.21
CA ALA A 609 -116.69 -172.83 51.06
C ALA A 609 -115.29 -172.04 50.66
N LEU A 610 -114.74 -171.12 51.56
CA LEU A 610 -113.32 -170.50 51.85
C LEU A 610 -112.65 -169.23 51.08
N LYS A 611 -111.50 -168.46 51.38
CA LYS A 611 -110.24 -168.36 52.29
C LYS A 611 -109.47 -166.92 52.47
N ASN A 612 -108.11 -166.77 52.80
CA ASN A 612 -107.35 -165.57 53.48
C ASN A 612 -105.88 -165.05 52.96
N GLY A 613 -105.22 -163.90 53.46
CA GLY A 613 -103.79 -163.33 53.18
C GLY A 613 -103.12 -162.08 53.99
N LYS A 614 -101.80 -161.58 53.84
CA LYS A 614 -101.04 -160.41 54.57
C LYS A 614 -99.55 -159.91 54.08
N MET A 615 -98.99 -158.67 54.48
CA MET A 615 -97.54 -158.16 54.82
C MET A 615 -96.73 -157.06 53.97
N ASP A 616 -95.58 -156.31 54.26
CA ASP A 616 -94.92 -155.40 55.35
C ASP A 616 -93.52 -154.60 54.92
N PRO A 617 -92.83 -153.59 55.64
CA PRO A 617 -91.80 -152.52 55.12
C PRO A 617 -90.42 -152.02 55.90
N ASP A 618 -89.67 -150.88 55.50
CA ASP A 618 -88.60 -149.90 56.16
C ASP A 618 -87.03 -149.75 55.65
N GLN A 619 -85.94 -148.86 55.86
CA GLN A 619 -85.36 -147.48 56.39
C GLN A 619 -83.75 -147.24 56.04
N THR A 620 -82.71 -146.32 56.33
CA THR A 620 -82.17 -144.85 56.64
C THR A 620 -80.53 -144.77 56.79
N ASN A 621 -79.53 -143.79 57.03
CA ASN A 621 -79.04 -142.29 57.02
C ASN A 621 -77.39 -142.15 57.20
N GLU A 622 -76.43 -141.13 57.40
CA GLU A 622 -76.11 -139.60 57.53
C GLU A 622 -74.54 -139.07 57.73
N GLN A 623 -74.13 -137.74 57.53
CA GLN A 623 -73.09 -136.73 58.19
C GLN A 623 -71.48 -136.38 58.00
N LEU A 624 -71.07 -135.03 57.86
CA LEU A 624 -69.96 -133.98 58.28
C LEU A 624 -68.30 -133.85 58.28
N LYS A 625 -67.72 -132.58 58.09
CA LYS A 625 -66.51 -131.72 58.65
C LYS A 625 -64.95 -131.56 58.20
N ASN A 626 -64.37 -130.30 58.30
CA ASN A 626 -62.97 -129.69 58.62
C ASN A 626 -61.61 -130.01 57.79
N GLU A 627 -60.35 -129.41 57.82
CA GLU A 627 -59.49 -128.19 58.27
C GLU A 627 -57.96 -128.28 57.73
N LYS A 628 -56.83 -127.47 57.87
CA LYS A 628 -56.34 -126.03 58.16
C LYS A 628 -54.74 -125.79 58.06
N GLU A 629 -54.19 -124.57 57.72
CA GLU A 629 -52.84 -123.84 57.97
C GLU A 629 -51.36 -124.39 57.74
N ALA A 630 -50.38 -123.65 57.13
CA ALA A 630 -48.87 -123.77 57.33
C ALA A 630 -47.85 -122.78 56.62
N LEU A 631 -46.97 -122.12 57.41
CA LEU A 631 -45.52 -121.75 57.25
C LEU A 631 -44.91 -120.61 56.35
N GLU A 632 -43.93 -119.92 56.97
CA GLU A 632 -42.92 -118.97 56.41
C GLU A 632 -41.47 -119.52 56.61
N GLN A 633 -40.43 -118.68 56.41
CA GLN A 633 -39.01 -118.81 56.84
C GLN A 633 -38.00 -119.61 55.97
N GLN A 634 -37.47 -118.98 54.90
CA GLN A 634 -36.11 -119.29 54.36
C GLN A 634 -35.45 -118.04 53.71
N VAL A 635 -35.04 -117.00 54.45
CA VAL A 635 -33.82 -116.88 55.31
C VAL A 635 -32.51 -116.64 54.52
N ASN A 636 -32.13 -115.36 54.43
CA ASN A 636 -30.80 -114.80 54.78
C ASN A 636 -29.48 -115.35 54.18
N PHE A 637 -29.46 -115.99 53.00
CA PHE A 637 -28.21 -116.61 52.51
C PHE A 637 -27.17 -115.68 51.83
N MET A 638 -27.57 -114.66 51.06
CA MET A 638 -26.65 -114.00 50.09
C MET A 638 -26.16 -112.57 50.37
N ASN A 639 -26.20 -112.10 51.63
CA ASN A 639 -25.47 -110.88 52.04
C ASN A 639 -23.93 -111.06 52.10
N SER A 640 -23.37 -111.97 51.29
CA SER A 640 -21.98 -112.45 51.37
C SER A 640 -21.08 -111.97 50.22
N VAL A 641 -21.62 -111.41 49.13
CA VAL A 641 -20.84 -111.03 47.93
C VAL A 641 -20.50 -109.53 47.87
N ILE A 642 -21.07 -108.73 48.78
CA ILE A 642 -20.86 -107.27 48.87
C ILE A 642 -19.38 -106.89 49.06
N VAL A 643 -18.58 -107.78 49.66
CA VAL A 643 -17.15 -107.56 49.96
C VAL A 643 -16.26 -107.57 48.71
N ASP A 644 -16.52 -108.47 47.75
CA ASP A 644 -15.51 -108.90 46.77
C ASP A 644 -15.31 -107.90 45.61
N MET A 645 -16.34 -107.12 45.26
CA MET A 645 -16.24 -106.07 44.23
C MET A 645 -15.78 -104.71 44.76
N GLN A 646 -15.83 -104.46 46.07
CA GLN A 646 -15.35 -103.20 46.64
C GLN A 646 -13.81 -103.15 46.58
N HIS A 647 -13.14 -104.24 46.98
CA HIS A 647 -11.68 -104.38 46.93
C HIS A 647 -11.02 -104.12 45.57
N LYS A 648 -11.75 -104.29 44.45
CA LYS A 648 -11.15 -104.30 43.10
C LYS A 648 -11.15 -102.96 42.37
N ASN A 649 -11.88 -101.97 42.87
CA ASN A 649 -11.81 -100.58 42.35
C ASN A 649 -10.81 -99.72 43.13
N ASP A 650 -10.53 -100.03 44.40
CA ASP A 650 -9.48 -99.35 45.16
C ASP A 650 -8.08 -99.60 44.57
N ASP A 651 -7.86 -100.77 43.97
CA ASP A 651 -6.62 -101.11 43.25
C ASP A 651 -6.39 -100.28 41.98
N LEU A 652 -7.45 -99.67 41.41
CA LEU A 652 -7.34 -98.71 40.31
C LEU A 652 -7.08 -97.28 40.78
N ARG A 653 -7.49 -96.91 42.00
CA ARG A 653 -7.15 -95.62 42.63
C ARG A 653 -5.62 -95.53 42.84
N ASN A 654 -5.04 -96.60 43.40
CA ASN A 654 -3.61 -96.74 43.67
C ASN A 654 -2.66 -96.64 42.45
N ARG A 655 -3.16 -96.50 41.21
CA ARG A 655 -2.35 -96.43 39.99
C ARG A 655 -2.33 -95.08 39.27
N LEU A 656 -3.16 -94.11 39.66
CA LEU A 656 -3.06 -92.73 39.17
C LEU A 656 -2.47 -91.76 40.21
N ASP A 657 -2.53 -92.09 41.50
CA ASP A 657 -1.77 -91.41 42.58
C ASP A 657 -0.24 -91.38 42.34
N ILE A 658 0.27 -92.21 41.43
CA ILE A 658 1.71 -92.28 41.05
C ILE A 658 2.09 -91.17 40.05
N LEU A 659 1.13 -90.44 39.46
CA LEU A 659 1.40 -89.32 38.55
C LEU A 659 1.13 -87.93 39.15
N GLU A 660 0.88 -87.84 40.47
CA GLU A 660 1.18 -86.62 41.22
C GLU A 660 2.70 -86.47 41.39
N THR A 661 3.40 -85.92 40.39
CA THR A 661 4.80 -85.49 40.55
C THR A 661 5.21 -84.39 39.56
N GLU A 662 4.59 -83.22 39.66
CA GLU A 662 5.28 -81.93 39.92
C GLU A 662 4.35 -80.69 39.82
N VAL A 663 4.40 -79.83 40.84
CA VAL A 663 3.90 -78.43 40.92
C VAL A 663 2.35 -78.24 40.83
N ILE A 664 1.55 -78.06 41.92
CA ILE A 664 1.55 -77.06 43.04
C ILE A 664 1.06 -75.67 42.57
N PHE A 665 0.02 -75.00 43.12
CA PHE A 665 -0.93 -75.28 44.22
C PHE A 665 -2.28 -74.53 44.02
N ASP A 666 -3.23 -74.68 44.95
CA ASP A 666 -4.55 -74.00 45.01
C ASP A 666 -4.70 -73.15 46.31
N GLY A 667 -5.69 -72.25 46.42
CA GLY A 667 -6.05 -71.59 47.70
C GLY A 667 -6.64 -70.18 47.63
N GLN A 668 -7.73 -69.94 48.40
CA GLN A 668 -8.51 -68.68 48.45
C GLN A 668 -8.07 -67.68 49.55
N LEU A 669 -8.73 -66.50 49.54
CA LEU A 669 -9.06 -65.56 50.65
C LEU A 669 -8.20 -64.30 50.91
N GLN A 670 -8.84 -63.15 50.60
CA GLN A 670 -8.81 -61.80 51.21
C GLN A 670 -7.58 -61.31 52.02
N LEU A 671 -6.97 -60.20 51.56
CA LEU A 671 -6.75 -58.93 52.31
C LEU A 671 -5.92 -57.92 51.46
N GLY A 672 -6.07 -56.60 51.71
CA GLY A 672 -5.04 -55.59 51.36
C GLY A 672 -5.29 -54.61 50.18
N LEU A 673 -4.86 -53.36 50.39
CA LEU A 673 -4.56 -52.29 49.41
C LEU A 673 -3.00 -52.20 49.23
N PRO A 674 -2.37 -51.41 48.31
CA PRO A 674 -2.89 -50.38 47.39
C PRO A 674 -2.28 -50.38 45.94
N GLN A 675 -2.53 -49.28 45.19
CA GLN A 675 -1.69 -48.66 44.12
C GLN A 675 -1.37 -49.39 42.78
N HIS A 676 -2.08 -48.99 41.70
CA HIS A 676 -1.59 -48.09 40.63
C HIS A 676 -2.76 -47.81 39.64
N ARG A 677 -3.30 -46.60 39.47
CA ARG A 677 -2.74 -45.39 38.81
C ARG A 677 -2.17 -45.64 37.40
N ALA A 678 -3.06 -45.58 36.41
CA ALA A 678 -2.76 -45.08 35.06
C ALA A 678 -2.78 -43.53 35.05
N THR A 679 -2.22 -42.91 34.00
CA THR A 679 -1.82 -41.50 34.01
C THR A 679 -2.91 -40.49 33.62
N THR A 680 -3.05 -39.43 34.42
CA THR A 680 -3.62 -38.15 33.96
C THR A 680 -2.64 -37.49 32.99
N ARG A 681 -3.12 -36.96 31.87
CA ARG A 681 -2.28 -36.17 30.94
C ARG A 681 -1.97 -34.80 31.53
N LEU A 682 -0.75 -34.32 31.32
CA LEU A 682 -0.33 -32.98 31.73
C LEU A 682 -0.71 -31.97 30.64
N TYR A 683 -1.17 -30.79 31.04
CA TYR A 683 -1.55 -29.73 30.10
C TYR A 683 -1.27 -28.38 30.74
N CYS A 684 -0.55 -27.52 30.01
CA CYS A 684 -0.12 -26.22 30.52
C CYS A 684 -0.97 -25.09 29.94
N ASP A 685 -1.86 -24.49 30.74
CA ASP A 685 -2.73 -23.38 30.28
C ASP A 685 -1.95 -22.12 29.85
N ILE A 686 -0.70 -21.95 30.33
CA ILE A 686 0.15 -20.77 30.05
C ILE A 686 0.80 -20.83 28.65
N CYS A 687 0.86 -22.02 28.03
CA CYS A 687 1.42 -22.19 26.69
C CYS A 687 0.64 -23.13 25.76
N SER A 688 -0.45 -23.73 26.24
CA SER A 688 -1.38 -24.60 25.52
C SER A 688 -0.73 -25.85 24.88
N VAL A 689 0.29 -26.42 25.55
CA VAL A 689 0.96 -27.65 25.11
C VAL A 689 0.59 -28.82 26.03
N PHE A 690 0.30 -29.97 25.43
CA PHE A 690 -0.02 -31.22 26.13
C PHE A 690 1.22 -32.10 26.35
N ASP A 691 1.17 -32.92 27.41
CA ASP A 691 2.07 -34.04 27.72
C ASP A 691 3.58 -33.72 27.88
N ILE A 692 3.94 -32.43 28.05
CA ILE A 692 5.34 -32.00 28.27
C ILE A 692 5.58 -31.47 29.70
N HIS A 693 4.70 -30.60 30.22
CA HIS A 693 4.80 -30.02 31.56
C HIS A 693 3.42 -29.56 32.04
N ASP A 694 3.26 -29.40 33.36
CA ASP A 694 2.05 -28.86 33.98
C ASP A 694 2.08 -27.33 34.07
N THR A 695 0.96 -26.72 34.45
CA THR A 695 0.74 -25.28 34.55
C THR A 695 1.54 -24.60 35.70
N GLU A 696 2.28 -25.34 36.52
CA GLU A 696 3.19 -24.79 37.54
C GLU A 696 4.68 -24.80 37.15
N ASP A 697 5.08 -25.64 36.18
CA ASP A 697 6.47 -25.79 35.71
C ASP A 697 6.76 -25.02 34.41
N CYS A 698 5.88 -24.09 34.01
CA CYS A 698 6.01 -23.45 32.71
C CYS A 698 7.25 -22.53 32.64
N PRO A 699 8.15 -22.66 31.64
CA PRO A 699 9.34 -21.83 31.56
C PRO A 699 9.04 -20.33 31.36
N LYS A 700 7.82 -19.96 30.94
CA LYS A 700 7.34 -18.56 30.88
C LYS A 700 7.02 -17.96 32.26
N GLN A 701 6.82 -18.79 33.27
CA GLN A 701 6.25 -18.43 34.58
C GLN A 701 7.28 -17.81 35.53
N ARG A 702 8.58 -17.97 35.24
CA ARG A 702 9.69 -17.55 36.11
C ARG A 702 9.96 -16.04 36.14
N ASN A 703 9.37 -15.26 35.23
CA ASN A 703 9.64 -13.82 35.11
C ASN A 703 8.66 -12.88 35.85
N VAL A 704 7.61 -13.38 36.55
CA VAL A 704 6.62 -12.50 37.21
C VAL A 704 6.15 -13.01 38.59
N ARG A 705 7.00 -12.91 39.62
CA ARG A 705 6.70 -12.60 41.06
C ARG A 705 8.01 -12.08 41.71
N ARG A 706 8.04 -11.18 42.70
CA ARG A 706 7.09 -10.86 43.79
C ARG A 706 7.00 -9.33 44.08
N THR A 707 5.93 -8.95 44.78
CA THR A 707 5.73 -7.65 45.44
C THR A 707 6.44 -7.59 46.80
N PRO A 708 6.35 -6.46 47.54
CA PRO A 708 5.30 -6.42 48.59
C PRO A 708 4.56 -5.06 48.71
N SER A 709 3.45 -5.09 49.45
CA SER A 709 2.63 -3.93 49.83
C SER A 709 2.99 -3.39 51.22
N TYR A 710 2.78 -2.09 51.43
CA TYR A 710 2.53 -1.53 52.76
C TYR A 710 1.40 -0.48 52.69
N SER A 711 0.85 -0.07 53.84
CA SER A 711 -0.44 0.62 53.94
C SER A 711 -0.41 1.94 54.72
N SER A 712 -1.31 2.84 54.32
CA SER A 712 -1.96 3.88 55.15
C SER A 712 -1.26 5.24 55.38
N GLN A 713 -2.15 6.22 55.63
CA GLN A 713 -2.00 7.56 56.23
C GLN A 713 -1.49 8.76 55.39
N GLU A 714 -2.47 9.64 55.10
CA GLU A 714 -2.55 11.06 55.52
C GLU A 714 -1.86 12.23 54.76
N SER A 715 -2.70 13.27 54.60
CA SER A 715 -2.45 14.73 54.64
C SER A 715 -1.52 15.45 53.64
N GLU A 716 -2.11 16.47 53.02
CA GLU A 716 -1.57 17.84 52.84
C GLU A 716 -0.17 18.02 52.22
N PHE A 717 -0.12 18.36 50.93
CA PHE A 717 -0.08 19.77 50.50
C PHE A 717 -0.52 19.95 49.03
#